data_AF-A0A9F2QVS6-F1
#
_entry.id   AF-A0A9F2QVS6-F1
#
_cell.length_a   1.000
_cell.length_b   1.000
_cell.length_c   1.000
_cell.angle_alpha   90.00
_cell.angle_beta   90.00
_cell.angle_gamma   90.00
#
_symmetry.space_group_name_H-M   'P 1'
#
loop_
_entity.id
_entity.type
_entity.pdbx_description
1 polymer ?
#
loop_
_entity_poly.entity_id
_entity_poly.type
_entity_poly.pdbx_seq_one_letter_code
_entity_poly.pdbx_strand_id
1 'polypeptide(L)'
;MAEKNIEECQKSLDFVLGWFAKPIFIDGDYPQSMKHYLSLTLPEFTEAEKKLVRGTADFFALSFGATLSFHLVDSDMLFQQRESLNLRQLLYWINREYNTSQIFIVENSWFVSGNTKTDDSNYMNYLKNFIMDTLKAIRYDGVSVIGYTVWSLMDGFEWLRGYIRRGLFYVDFQSRDKKMILKSSGLFYQKLIEDNGFPPTPESQPFEGTFPCNFVWGITENFLQIDTTRTQFLDPNVYIWDVHQTKKLIKINGSGVLKRKPHCVDFSAVRFQVSLLQKMHITHFYFSLMWPLILPFGNETTVNQTLLFYYQCFVRELLRVNITPVVALWQPGTKNQGLPRSLASNGGWESHHTVEAFVAYSQFCFKNFGQHVKFWITMNEPNVKNLTYKAAHNLLKAHAKAWHLYDKKFRKTQKGKISIALHADWVEPACPFSKKDEEASRRVLEFDIGWLAEPIFGTGDYPEVMRQWLRQKNDLGFYNFQLPYFSAEEKNLIYGSFDFFALSHYTTILVNSEKEIPTKYDNLLDIQMLNDITWVKSPSRTPVVPWGLRKLLSWVKHKYGNIPIYIVASGIDDEQNESHDKLRIYYLENYINEALKAYTLDDVNLHGYFVYSFSDRGDSRSYGLYRYVINQYEAKPSLMYYRQIIDNNTLPGSGNQDRVCPKEALHCPECESLQPRKSLLAFISFILFAFIVTIFLIAYYSKKIEKRPKYHFPVACCLSPVLPGGVWK
;
A
#
# COMPACT_ATOMS: atom_id res chain seq x y z
N MET A 1 -4.97 -3.59 -32.05
CA MET A 1 -4.40 -2.64 -33.06
C MET A 1 -5.07 -2.97 -34.38
N ALA A 2 -5.46 -1.99 -35.20
CA ALA A 2 -6.08 -2.29 -36.50
C ALA A 2 -5.05 -2.98 -37.42
N GLU A 3 -5.47 -3.96 -38.20
CA GLU A 3 -4.62 -4.77 -39.09
C GLU A 3 -3.76 -3.92 -40.03
N LYS A 4 -4.34 -2.84 -40.57
CA LYS A 4 -3.66 -1.83 -41.38
C LYS A 4 -2.42 -1.21 -40.70
N ASN A 5 -2.46 -0.96 -39.39
CA ASN A 5 -1.31 -0.35 -38.70
C ASN A 5 -0.15 -1.35 -38.56
N ILE A 6 -0.46 -2.65 -38.46
CA ILE A 6 0.56 -3.70 -38.40
C ILE A 6 1.28 -3.81 -39.74
N GLU A 7 0.54 -3.73 -40.85
CA GLU A 7 1.13 -3.70 -42.20
C GLU A 7 2.06 -2.50 -42.41
N GLU A 8 1.67 -1.30 -41.97
CA GLU A 8 2.54 -0.12 -42.07
C GLU A 8 3.79 -0.23 -41.17
N CYS A 9 3.68 -0.84 -39.98
CA CYS A 9 4.86 -1.17 -39.16
C CYS A 9 5.80 -2.14 -39.87
N GLN A 10 5.27 -3.18 -40.52
CA GLN A 10 6.09 -4.13 -41.29
C GLN A 10 6.78 -3.43 -42.46
N LYS A 11 6.08 -2.56 -43.20
CA LYS A 11 6.70 -1.75 -44.26
C LYS A 11 7.82 -0.87 -43.72
N SER A 12 7.64 -0.25 -42.55
CA SER A 12 8.70 0.54 -41.92
C SER A 12 9.96 -0.28 -41.66
N LEU A 13 9.82 -1.50 -41.12
CA LEU A 13 10.94 -2.40 -40.89
C LEU A 13 11.58 -2.88 -42.20
N ASP A 14 10.79 -3.16 -43.23
CA ASP A 14 11.31 -3.51 -44.56
C ASP A 14 12.15 -2.39 -45.17
N PHE A 15 11.69 -1.14 -45.05
CA PHE A 15 12.36 0.02 -45.65
C PHE A 15 13.65 0.41 -44.94
N VAL A 16 13.79 0.09 -43.65
CA VAL A 16 14.98 0.41 -42.87
C VAL A 16 15.93 -0.78 -42.77
N LEU A 17 15.45 -1.90 -42.22
CA LEU A 17 16.27 -3.09 -41.98
C LEU A 17 16.21 -4.07 -43.16
N GLY A 18 15.01 -4.34 -43.68
CA GLY A 18 14.79 -5.27 -44.79
C GLY A 18 15.51 -4.87 -46.08
N TRP A 19 15.75 -3.59 -46.30
CA TRP A 19 16.46 -3.05 -47.45
C TRP A 19 17.80 -3.77 -47.67
N PHE A 20 18.55 -3.99 -46.59
CA PHE A 20 19.83 -4.71 -46.64
C PHE A 20 19.71 -6.15 -46.15
N ALA A 21 18.91 -6.40 -45.11
CA ALA A 21 18.84 -7.71 -44.48
C ALA A 21 18.17 -8.75 -45.38
N LYS A 22 17.08 -8.43 -46.09
CA LYS A 22 16.39 -9.44 -46.91
C LYS A 22 17.25 -9.93 -48.08
N PRO A 23 17.92 -9.06 -48.88
CA PRO A 23 18.83 -9.55 -49.92
C PRO A 23 19.91 -10.48 -49.37
N ILE A 24 20.50 -10.15 -48.21
CA ILE A 24 21.60 -10.92 -47.64
C ILE A 24 21.11 -12.25 -47.06
N PHE A 25 20.02 -12.28 -46.29
CA PHE A 25 19.64 -13.44 -45.49
C PHE A 25 18.57 -14.33 -46.12
N ILE A 26 17.79 -13.85 -47.10
CA ILE A 26 16.64 -14.60 -47.65
C ILE A 26 16.91 -15.11 -49.06
N ASP A 27 16.85 -14.22 -50.06
CA ASP A 27 16.71 -14.59 -51.46
C ASP A 27 17.56 -13.76 -52.44
N GLY A 28 18.38 -12.82 -51.94
CA GLY A 28 19.25 -12.01 -52.81
C GLY A 28 18.57 -10.76 -53.38
N ASP A 29 17.31 -10.50 -53.05
CA ASP A 29 16.50 -9.47 -53.69
C ASP A 29 15.85 -8.51 -52.68
N TYR A 30 15.51 -7.30 -53.14
CA TYR A 30 14.91 -6.27 -52.29
C TYR A 30 13.49 -6.67 -51.80
N PRO A 31 13.04 -6.15 -50.64
CA PRO A 31 11.68 -6.36 -50.14
C PRO A 31 10.60 -5.97 -51.15
N GLN A 32 9.53 -6.76 -51.20
CA GLN A 32 8.44 -6.56 -52.14
C GLN A 32 7.71 -5.23 -51.90
N SER A 33 7.60 -4.83 -50.63
CA SER A 33 7.12 -3.52 -50.19
C SER A 33 7.93 -2.39 -50.84
N MET A 34 9.27 -2.46 -50.79
CA MET A 34 10.14 -1.46 -51.43
C MET A 34 9.99 -1.46 -52.95
N LYS A 35 9.99 -2.63 -53.59
CA LYS A 35 9.83 -2.73 -55.05
C LYS A 35 8.53 -2.14 -55.55
N HIS A 36 7.45 -2.29 -54.79
CA HIS A 36 6.16 -1.72 -55.15
C HIS A 36 6.17 -0.19 -55.12
N TYR A 37 6.74 0.40 -54.07
CA TYR A 37 6.74 1.85 -53.84
C TYR A 37 7.84 2.61 -54.59
N LEU A 38 8.99 1.97 -54.83
CA LEU A 38 10.17 2.57 -55.46
C LEU A 38 10.44 2.01 -56.86
N SER A 39 9.42 1.50 -57.54
CA SER A 39 9.52 0.77 -58.82
C SER A 39 10.27 1.52 -59.94
N LEU A 40 10.34 2.85 -59.88
CA LEU A 40 11.04 3.68 -60.87
C LEU A 40 12.48 4.06 -60.48
N THR A 41 12.84 3.95 -59.20
CA THR A 41 14.10 4.48 -58.67
C THR A 41 14.97 3.40 -58.01
N LEU A 42 14.38 2.28 -57.59
CA LEU A 42 15.10 1.16 -56.99
C LEU A 42 15.78 0.34 -58.10
N PRO A 43 17.11 0.19 -58.08
CA PRO A 43 17.81 -0.67 -59.04
C PRO A 43 17.33 -2.13 -58.93
N GLU A 44 17.40 -2.86 -60.03
CA GLU A 44 17.06 -4.28 -60.06
C GLU A 44 18.31 -5.16 -59.95
N PHE A 45 18.28 -6.17 -59.09
CA PHE A 45 19.30 -7.23 -59.09
C PHE A 45 19.04 -8.20 -60.23
N THR A 46 20.09 -8.51 -61.00
CA THR A 46 20.09 -9.65 -61.92
C THR A 46 20.07 -10.97 -61.14
N GLU A 47 19.61 -12.05 -61.76
CA GLU A 47 19.57 -13.38 -61.11
C GLU A 47 20.96 -13.89 -60.67
N ALA A 48 22.04 -13.46 -61.35
CA ALA A 48 23.41 -13.77 -60.94
C ALA A 48 23.80 -13.01 -59.67
N GLU A 49 23.45 -11.73 -59.57
CA GLU A 49 23.72 -10.90 -58.40
C GLU A 49 22.92 -11.36 -57.18
N LYS A 50 21.64 -11.75 -57.35
CA LYS A 50 20.83 -12.29 -56.25
C LYS A 50 21.51 -13.51 -55.61
N LYS A 51 22.00 -14.43 -56.43
CA LYS A 51 22.74 -15.62 -55.96
C LYS A 51 24.08 -15.26 -55.31
N LEU A 52 24.72 -14.19 -55.78
CA LEU A 52 25.99 -13.71 -55.21
C LEU A 52 25.79 -13.08 -53.84
N VAL A 53 24.70 -12.31 -53.64
CA VAL A 53 24.41 -11.58 -52.39
C VAL A 53 23.80 -12.50 -51.33
N ARG A 54 22.94 -13.45 -51.73
CA ARG A 54 22.25 -14.35 -50.80
C ARG A 54 23.26 -15.21 -50.03
N GLY A 55 23.15 -15.20 -48.70
CA GLY A 55 23.96 -16.02 -47.80
C GLY A 55 25.38 -15.48 -47.58
N THR A 56 25.62 -14.20 -47.84
CA THR A 56 26.95 -13.56 -47.68
C THR A 56 27.25 -13.09 -46.25
N ALA A 57 26.55 -13.62 -45.25
CA ALA A 57 26.77 -13.31 -43.85
C ALA A 57 26.67 -14.56 -42.98
N ASP A 58 27.71 -14.83 -42.18
CA ASP A 58 27.77 -16.00 -41.29
C ASP A 58 26.85 -15.86 -40.06
N PHE A 59 26.57 -14.62 -39.64
CA PHE A 59 25.68 -14.29 -38.54
C PHE A 59 25.02 -12.92 -38.78
N PHE A 60 23.95 -12.63 -38.05
CA PHE A 60 23.26 -11.36 -38.14
C PHE A 60 23.90 -10.32 -37.21
N ALA A 61 24.64 -9.36 -37.77
CA ALA A 61 25.23 -8.25 -37.03
C ALA A 61 24.19 -7.13 -36.83
N LEU A 62 23.69 -6.97 -35.60
CA LEU A 62 22.68 -5.97 -35.27
C LEU A 62 23.31 -4.71 -34.64
N SER A 63 23.12 -3.56 -35.28
CA SER A 63 23.28 -2.25 -34.64
C SER A 63 21.91 -1.74 -34.20
N PHE A 64 21.76 -1.42 -32.92
CA PHE A 64 20.55 -0.84 -32.36
C PHE A 64 20.91 0.16 -31.28
N GLY A 65 20.64 1.45 -31.48
CA GLY A 65 20.97 2.49 -30.52
C GLY A 65 20.69 3.88 -31.06
N ALA A 66 21.29 4.89 -30.44
CA ALA A 66 21.04 6.29 -30.79
C ALA A 66 21.57 6.73 -32.17
N THR A 67 22.15 5.83 -32.97
CA THR A 67 22.69 6.15 -34.30
C THR A 67 21.56 6.50 -35.28
N LEU A 68 20.62 5.58 -35.53
CA LEU A 68 19.44 5.85 -36.37
C LEU A 68 18.21 6.21 -35.53
N SER A 69 17.98 5.50 -34.42
CA SER A 69 16.72 5.58 -33.70
C SER A 69 16.42 6.96 -33.13
N PHE A 70 15.21 7.47 -33.36
CA PHE A 70 14.68 8.79 -32.98
C PHE A 70 15.45 9.98 -33.57
N HIS A 71 16.28 9.74 -34.58
CA HIS A 71 17.20 10.76 -35.07
C HIS A 71 17.41 10.78 -36.59
N LEU A 72 18.03 9.74 -37.17
CA LEU A 72 18.41 9.73 -38.59
C LEU A 72 17.43 8.94 -39.46
N VAL A 73 16.44 8.26 -38.87
CA VAL A 73 15.35 7.64 -39.63
C VAL A 73 14.47 8.74 -40.23
N ASP A 74 14.26 8.67 -41.54
CA ASP A 74 13.35 9.56 -42.25
C ASP A 74 11.92 9.36 -41.72
N SER A 75 11.22 10.45 -41.38
CA SER A 75 9.85 10.40 -40.85
C SER A 75 8.87 9.73 -41.81
N ASP A 76 9.12 9.82 -43.13
CA ASP A 76 8.27 9.19 -44.14
C ASP A 76 8.41 7.66 -44.13
N MET A 77 9.60 7.15 -43.74
CA MET A 77 9.87 5.72 -43.58
C MET A 77 9.25 5.14 -42.30
N LEU A 78 8.66 5.96 -41.43
CA LEU A 78 7.87 5.51 -40.28
C LEU A 78 6.42 5.17 -40.65
N PHE A 79 5.95 5.56 -41.84
CA PHE A 79 4.58 5.30 -42.31
C PHE A 79 3.50 5.71 -41.29
N GLN A 80 3.67 6.88 -40.68
CA GLN A 80 2.80 7.44 -39.63
C GLN A 80 2.67 6.57 -38.37
N GLN A 81 3.58 5.61 -38.18
CA GLN A 81 3.68 4.80 -36.97
C GLN A 81 4.59 5.45 -35.93
N ARG A 82 4.59 4.88 -34.72
CA ARG A 82 5.41 5.36 -33.61
C ARG A 82 6.67 4.53 -33.48
N GLU A 83 7.81 5.20 -33.42
CA GLU A 83 9.07 4.56 -33.10
C GLU A 83 9.12 4.10 -31.63
N SER A 84 9.83 3.01 -31.37
CA SER A 84 9.94 2.36 -30.06
C SER A 84 11.36 1.85 -29.79
N LEU A 85 11.83 1.96 -28.55
CA LEU A 85 13.13 1.44 -28.09
C LEU A 85 13.08 -0.03 -27.64
N ASN A 86 12.10 -0.82 -28.11
CA ASN A 86 11.89 -2.19 -27.65
C ASN A 86 12.80 -3.19 -28.39
N LEU A 87 14.00 -3.40 -27.85
CA LEU A 87 14.99 -4.31 -28.42
C LEU A 87 14.51 -5.78 -28.41
N ARG A 88 13.75 -6.20 -27.39
CA ARG A 88 13.23 -7.57 -27.29
C ARG A 88 12.36 -7.93 -28.49
N GLN A 89 11.41 -7.06 -28.83
CA GLN A 89 10.50 -7.29 -29.97
C GLN A 89 11.25 -7.25 -31.31
N LEU A 90 12.25 -6.38 -31.46
CA LEU A 90 13.08 -6.33 -32.65
C LEU A 90 13.88 -7.64 -32.83
N LEU A 91 14.53 -8.12 -31.77
CA LEU A 91 15.27 -9.39 -31.78
C LEU A 91 14.36 -10.56 -32.15
N TYR A 92 13.15 -10.61 -31.58
CA TYR A 92 12.15 -11.61 -31.93
C TYR A 92 11.74 -11.50 -33.40
N TRP A 93 11.48 -10.30 -33.91
CA TRP A 93 11.12 -10.08 -35.31
C TRP A 93 12.24 -10.53 -36.26
N ILE A 94 13.50 -10.17 -36.00
CA ILE A 94 14.67 -10.61 -36.80
C ILE A 94 14.77 -12.14 -36.84
N ASN A 95 14.60 -12.78 -35.68
CA ASN A 95 14.64 -14.24 -35.58
C ASN A 95 13.53 -14.90 -36.41
N ARG A 96 12.32 -14.33 -36.40
CA ARG A 96 11.17 -14.83 -37.16
C ARG A 96 11.30 -14.59 -38.66
N GLU A 97 11.79 -13.42 -39.05
CA GLU A 97 11.78 -12.98 -40.44
C GLU A 97 12.93 -13.59 -41.24
N TYR A 98 14.11 -13.69 -40.63
CA TYR A 98 15.31 -14.15 -41.33
C TYR A 98 15.71 -15.59 -41.00
N ASN A 99 14.96 -16.27 -40.13
CA ASN A 99 15.28 -17.61 -39.64
C ASN A 99 16.76 -17.74 -39.20
N THR A 100 17.27 -16.68 -38.57
CA THR A 100 18.69 -16.54 -38.27
C THR A 100 19.07 -17.43 -37.10
N SER A 101 20.14 -18.22 -37.29
CA SER A 101 20.63 -19.11 -36.23
C SER A 101 21.46 -18.37 -35.17
N GLN A 102 21.98 -17.18 -35.49
CA GLN A 102 22.88 -16.40 -34.62
C GLN A 102 22.74 -14.89 -34.87
N ILE A 103 22.51 -14.13 -33.80
CA ILE A 103 22.49 -12.66 -33.79
C ILE A 103 23.63 -12.17 -32.88
N PHE A 104 24.46 -11.27 -33.38
CA PHE A 104 25.49 -10.58 -32.60
C PHE A 104 25.15 -9.09 -32.56
N ILE A 105 24.91 -8.55 -31.37
CA ILE A 105 24.63 -7.11 -31.21
C ILE A 105 25.98 -6.37 -31.25
N VAL A 106 26.31 -5.79 -32.40
CA VAL A 106 27.61 -5.12 -32.66
C VAL A 106 27.67 -3.69 -32.14
N GLU A 107 26.51 -3.06 -31.91
CA GLU A 107 26.42 -1.73 -31.35
C GLU A 107 25.11 -1.58 -30.57
N ASN A 108 25.21 -1.29 -29.27
CA ASN A 108 24.05 -0.93 -28.47
C ASN A 108 24.39 0.01 -27.31
N SER A 109 23.54 1.01 -27.10
CA SER A 109 23.55 1.95 -25.96
C SER A 109 22.64 3.15 -26.23
N TRP A 110 22.67 4.13 -25.33
CA TRP A 110 22.09 5.45 -25.53
C TRP A 110 23.15 6.56 -25.55
N PHE A 111 22.75 7.80 -25.29
CA PHE A 111 23.64 8.95 -25.16
C PHE A 111 23.22 9.84 -24.00
N VAL A 112 24.14 10.68 -23.54
CA VAL A 112 23.90 11.75 -22.56
C VAL A 112 24.37 13.09 -23.10
N SER A 113 24.00 14.16 -22.40
CA SER A 113 24.45 15.52 -22.69
C SER A 113 25.98 15.62 -22.72
N GLY A 114 26.52 16.52 -23.54
CA GLY A 114 27.95 16.84 -23.54
C GLY A 114 28.46 17.39 -22.19
N ASN A 115 27.57 17.88 -21.33
CA ASN A 115 27.89 18.36 -19.99
C ASN A 115 28.01 17.25 -18.95
N THR A 116 27.42 16.07 -19.21
CA THR A 116 27.49 14.92 -18.31
C THR A 116 28.93 14.41 -18.25
N LYS A 117 29.48 14.27 -17.05
CA LYS A 117 30.89 13.84 -16.86
C LYS A 117 30.98 12.34 -16.58
N THR A 118 31.23 11.98 -15.33
CA THR A 118 31.43 10.61 -14.88
C THR A 118 30.19 9.96 -14.30
N ASP A 119 29.23 10.76 -13.82
CA ASP A 119 27.93 10.28 -13.37
C ASP A 119 26.94 10.31 -14.52
N ASP A 120 26.74 9.15 -15.15
CA ASP A 120 25.89 8.95 -16.32
C ASP A 120 24.77 7.94 -16.04
N SER A 121 24.12 8.11 -14.88
CA SER A 121 23.06 7.24 -14.38
C SER A 121 21.94 6.95 -15.38
N ASN A 122 21.54 7.91 -16.24
CA ASN A 122 20.55 7.64 -17.28
C ASN A 122 21.10 6.72 -18.38
N TYR A 123 22.34 6.93 -18.85
CA TYR A 123 22.98 6.05 -19.83
C TYR A 123 23.05 4.62 -19.26
N MET A 124 23.48 4.48 -18.01
CA MET A 124 23.53 3.21 -17.30
C MET A 124 22.15 2.52 -17.27
N ASN A 125 21.07 3.27 -16.98
CA ASN A 125 19.71 2.73 -16.96
C ASN A 125 19.24 2.25 -18.35
N TYR A 126 19.55 2.99 -19.42
CA TYR A 126 19.28 2.53 -20.79
C TYR A 126 20.05 1.26 -21.13
N LEU A 127 21.33 1.23 -20.79
CA LEU A 127 22.19 0.07 -21.00
C LEU A 127 21.64 -1.17 -20.28
N LYS A 128 21.30 -1.01 -18.98
CA LYS A 128 20.70 -2.07 -18.18
C LYS A 128 19.43 -2.62 -18.82
N ASN A 129 18.59 -1.76 -19.39
CA ASN A 129 17.35 -2.18 -20.07
C ASN A 129 17.60 -2.97 -21.34
N PHE A 130 18.48 -2.50 -22.22
CA PHE A 130 18.76 -3.19 -23.46
C PHE A 130 19.35 -4.59 -23.21
N ILE A 131 20.20 -4.73 -22.20
CA ILE A 131 20.72 -6.05 -21.82
C ILE A 131 19.62 -6.93 -21.23
N MET A 132 18.72 -6.38 -20.40
CA MET A 132 17.58 -7.14 -19.88
C MET A 132 16.61 -7.58 -20.98
N ASP A 133 16.35 -6.74 -21.97
CA ASP A 133 15.51 -7.09 -23.13
C ASP A 133 16.17 -8.16 -23.99
N THR A 134 17.49 -8.10 -24.15
CA THR A 134 18.28 -9.15 -24.82
C THR A 134 18.19 -10.47 -24.04
N LEU A 135 18.35 -10.44 -22.72
CA LEU A 135 18.24 -11.63 -21.87
C LEU A 135 16.84 -12.24 -21.94
N LYS A 136 15.79 -11.43 -21.97
CA LYS A 136 14.40 -11.90 -22.15
C LYS A 136 14.20 -12.54 -23.52
N ALA A 137 14.76 -11.97 -24.58
CA ALA A 137 14.71 -12.54 -25.93
C ALA A 137 15.35 -13.93 -25.98
N ILE A 138 16.50 -14.11 -25.32
CA ILE A 138 17.18 -15.41 -25.20
C ILE A 138 16.32 -16.39 -24.39
N ARG A 139 15.84 -15.99 -23.20
CA ARG A 139 15.22 -16.90 -22.22
C ARG A 139 13.77 -17.27 -22.53
N TYR A 140 12.98 -16.33 -23.04
CA TYR A 140 11.54 -16.49 -23.20
C TYR A 140 11.10 -16.56 -24.66
N ASP A 141 11.87 -15.97 -25.58
CA ASP A 141 11.48 -15.87 -26.99
C ASP A 141 12.28 -16.82 -27.90
N GLY A 142 13.27 -17.54 -27.35
CA GLY A 142 14.09 -18.52 -28.07
C GLY A 142 15.05 -17.91 -29.10
N VAL A 143 15.37 -16.62 -28.98
CA VAL A 143 16.27 -15.92 -29.91
C VAL A 143 17.72 -16.25 -29.59
N SER A 144 18.48 -16.67 -30.61
CA SER A 144 19.89 -17.03 -30.47
C SER A 144 20.81 -15.80 -30.57
N VAL A 145 20.94 -15.07 -29.46
CA VAL A 145 21.91 -13.96 -29.37
C VAL A 145 23.24 -14.48 -28.84
N ILE A 146 24.31 -14.33 -29.62
CA ILE A 146 25.64 -14.90 -29.35
C ILE A 146 26.66 -13.90 -28.80
N GLY A 147 26.35 -12.61 -28.80
CA GLY A 147 27.23 -11.57 -28.29
C GLY A 147 26.59 -10.20 -28.21
N TYR A 148 27.19 -9.32 -27.40
CA TYR A 148 26.68 -7.99 -27.11
C TYR A 148 27.84 -6.99 -26.95
N THR A 149 27.79 -5.89 -27.71
CA THR A 149 28.79 -4.83 -27.71
C THR A 149 28.17 -3.50 -27.27
N VAL A 150 28.67 -2.99 -26.14
CA VAL A 150 28.31 -1.65 -25.67
C VAL A 150 29.02 -0.59 -26.51
N TRP A 151 28.27 0.39 -26.96
CA TRP A 151 28.82 1.55 -27.66
C TRP A 151 28.80 2.81 -26.77
N SER A 152 29.90 3.47 -26.46
CA SER A 152 31.25 3.29 -26.94
C SER A 152 32.20 3.04 -25.77
N LEU A 153 33.44 2.68 -26.10
CA LEU A 153 34.50 2.62 -25.10
C LEU A 153 34.71 3.98 -24.44
N MET A 154 34.91 5.04 -25.22
CA MET A 154 35.20 6.38 -24.71
C MET A 154 34.38 7.46 -25.41
N ASP A 155 34.25 8.62 -24.77
CA ASP A 155 33.64 9.80 -25.38
C ASP A 155 34.47 10.29 -26.57
N GLY A 156 33.79 10.71 -27.64
CA GLY A 156 34.43 11.15 -28.88
C GLY A 156 33.59 12.15 -29.68
N PHE A 157 33.87 12.22 -30.97
CA PHE A 157 33.10 13.01 -31.93
C PHE A 157 31.92 12.18 -32.44
N GLU A 158 30.70 12.70 -32.25
CA GLU A 158 29.43 12.01 -32.50
C GLU A 158 28.73 12.54 -33.76
N TRP A 159 29.50 12.58 -34.85
CA TRP A 159 29.02 12.90 -36.20
C TRP A 159 28.31 14.25 -36.26
N LEU A 160 27.07 14.29 -36.78
CA LEU A 160 26.25 15.50 -36.89
C LEU A 160 25.91 16.13 -35.54
N ARG A 161 26.13 15.44 -34.41
CA ARG A 161 25.81 15.92 -33.06
C ARG A 161 26.99 16.55 -32.34
N GLY A 162 28.16 16.60 -32.98
CA GLY A 162 29.36 17.19 -32.37
C GLY A 162 29.81 16.39 -31.14
N TYR A 163 29.76 17.00 -29.96
CA TYR A 163 30.37 16.45 -28.73
C TYR A 163 29.34 16.07 -27.66
N ILE A 164 28.27 15.38 -28.05
CA ILE A 164 27.48 14.58 -27.09
C ILE A 164 28.33 13.39 -26.61
N ARG A 165 27.87 12.67 -25.57
CA ARG A 165 28.67 11.61 -24.93
C ARG A 165 27.97 10.27 -24.94
N ARG A 166 28.71 9.22 -25.32
CA ARG A 166 28.25 7.81 -25.39
C ARG A 166 29.24 6.82 -24.76
N GLY A 167 30.40 7.29 -24.32
CA GLY A 167 31.47 6.42 -23.83
C GLY A 167 31.25 5.92 -22.41
N LEU A 168 31.68 4.70 -22.13
CA LEU A 168 31.85 4.17 -20.77
C LEU A 168 32.97 4.87 -19.99
N PHE A 169 33.90 5.51 -20.72
CA PHE A 169 34.94 6.35 -20.17
C PHE A 169 34.73 7.82 -20.57
N TYR A 170 34.72 8.69 -19.57
CA TYR A 170 34.74 10.13 -19.74
C TYR A 170 36.10 10.58 -20.27
N VAL A 171 36.08 11.49 -21.24
CA VAL A 171 37.26 12.18 -21.75
C VAL A 171 37.05 13.69 -21.67
N ASP A 172 37.96 14.38 -21.01
CA ASP A 172 38.02 15.84 -21.05
C ASP A 172 38.76 16.29 -22.32
N PHE A 173 38.00 16.73 -23.32
CA PHE A 173 38.53 17.21 -24.59
C PHE A 173 39.37 18.48 -24.48
N GLN A 174 39.25 19.24 -23.39
CA GLN A 174 40.05 20.45 -23.13
C GLN A 174 41.39 20.10 -22.47
N SER A 175 41.49 18.94 -21.81
CA SER A 175 42.74 18.47 -21.22
C SER A 175 43.73 18.01 -22.29
N ARG A 176 45.03 18.30 -22.07
CA ARG A 176 46.10 17.81 -22.97
C ARG A 176 46.26 16.29 -22.90
N ASP A 177 46.07 15.71 -21.70
CA ASP A 177 46.32 14.29 -21.44
C ASP A 177 45.20 13.37 -21.94
N LYS A 178 43.97 13.90 -22.12
CA LYS A 178 42.78 13.15 -22.56
C LYS A 178 42.59 11.82 -21.82
N LYS A 179 42.87 11.82 -20.51
CA LYS A 179 42.77 10.62 -19.67
C LYS A 179 41.35 10.06 -19.73
N MET A 180 41.26 8.74 -19.85
CA MET A 180 40.01 8.00 -19.75
C MET A 180 39.65 7.82 -18.28
N ILE A 181 38.51 8.39 -17.87
CA ILE A 181 38.00 8.27 -16.50
C ILE A 181 36.74 7.41 -16.54
N LEU A 182 36.74 6.29 -15.83
CA LEU A 182 35.62 5.35 -15.83
C LEU A 182 34.34 6.01 -15.29
N LYS A 183 33.22 5.83 -15.99
CA LYS A 183 31.90 6.34 -15.59
C LYS A 183 31.11 5.32 -14.77
N SER A 184 29.97 5.75 -14.21
CA SER A 184 29.01 4.89 -13.52
C SER A 184 28.57 3.71 -14.39
N SER A 185 28.26 3.95 -15.67
CA SER A 185 27.91 2.90 -16.63
C SER A 185 29.01 1.90 -16.89
N GLY A 186 30.27 2.34 -16.90
CA GLY A 186 31.44 1.48 -17.06
C GLY A 186 31.64 0.54 -15.87
N LEU A 187 31.48 1.05 -14.64
CA LEU A 187 31.48 0.23 -13.42
C LEU A 187 30.35 -0.81 -13.42
N PHE A 188 29.14 -0.40 -13.79
CA PHE A 188 28.01 -1.30 -13.94
C PHE A 188 28.29 -2.41 -14.96
N TYR A 189 28.81 -2.05 -16.15
CA TYR A 189 29.07 -3.01 -17.21
C TYR A 189 30.20 -3.98 -16.85
N GLN A 190 31.24 -3.50 -16.16
CA GLN A 190 32.29 -4.36 -15.61
C GLN A 190 31.68 -5.43 -14.68
N LYS A 191 30.88 -5.02 -13.70
CA LYS A 191 30.28 -5.94 -12.73
C LYS A 191 29.34 -6.95 -13.39
N LEU A 192 28.57 -6.49 -14.38
CA LEU A 192 27.68 -7.34 -15.16
C LEU A 192 28.43 -8.43 -15.95
N ILE A 193 29.60 -8.09 -16.51
CA ILE A 193 30.46 -9.06 -17.22
C ILE A 193 31.03 -10.08 -16.23
N GLU A 194 31.54 -9.62 -15.09
CA GLU A 194 32.08 -10.49 -14.02
C GLU A 194 31.05 -11.52 -13.56
N ASP A 195 29.80 -11.11 -13.43
CA ASP A 195 28.69 -11.95 -12.97
C ASP A 195 27.97 -12.71 -14.10
N ASN A 196 28.37 -12.49 -15.37
CA ASN A 196 27.72 -13.00 -16.57
C ASN A 196 26.19 -12.77 -16.58
N GLY A 197 25.77 -11.54 -16.27
CA GLY A 197 24.37 -11.14 -16.21
C GLY A 197 23.91 -10.79 -14.79
N PHE A 198 22.68 -11.15 -14.46
CA PHE A 198 22.02 -10.78 -13.20
C PHE A 198 21.79 -12.02 -12.33
N PRO A 199 22.82 -12.53 -11.63
CA PRO A 199 22.65 -13.67 -10.73
C PRO A 199 21.70 -13.32 -9.59
N PRO A 200 20.96 -14.31 -9.05
CA PRO A 200 20.09 -14.05 -7.91
C PRO A 200 20.93 -13.66 -6.70
N THR A 201 20.56 -12.56 -6.05
CA THR A 201 21.28 -12.08 -4.86
C THR A 201 20.68 -12.71 -3.59
N PRO A 202 21.45 -12.90 -2.50
CA PRO A 202 20.93 -13.43 -1.24
C PRO A 202 19.73 -12.62 -0.71
N GLU A 203 19.71 -11.31 -0.94
CA GLU A 203 18.61 -10.43 -0.53
C GLU A 203 17.31 -10.78 -1.25
N SER A 204 17.37 -11.25 -2.50
CA SER A 204 16.20 -11.59 -3.33
C SER A 204 15.67 -13.01 -3.12
N GLN A 205 16.34 -13.84 -2.31
CA GLN A 205 15.92 -15.22 -2.06
C GLN A 205 14.70 -15.27 -1.13
N PRO A 206 13.70 -16.15 -1.37
CA PRO A 206 12.60 -16.36 -0.43
C PRO A 206 13.10 -16.75 0.96
N PHE A 207 12.52 -16.16 2.00
CA PHE A 207 12.81 -16.52 3.40
C PHE A 207 11.67 -17.34 4.01
N GLU A 208 11.99 -18.45 4.65
CA GLU A 208 11.03 -19.28 5.38
C GLU A 208 11.02 -18.92 6.86
N GLY A 209 9.85 -18.60 7.41
CA GLY A 209 9.68 -18.29 8.82
C GLY A 209 8.25 -17.88 9.17
N THR A 210 7.96 -17.74 10.45
CA THR A 210 6.64 -17.36 10.96
C THR A 210 6.71 -16.00 11.66
N PHE A 211 5.67 -15.19 11.51
CA PHE A 211 5.51 -13.97 12.30
C PHE A 211 5.21 -14.30 13.79
N PRO A 212 5.32 -13.33 14.72
CA PRO A 212 4.84 -13.48 16.09
C PRO A 212 3.37 -13.91 16.15
N CYS A 213 2.97 -14.63 17.20
CA CYS A 213 1.57 -15.08 17.34
C CYS A 213 0.57 -13.96 17.57
N ASN A 214 1.01 -12.85 18.14
CA ASN A 214 0.22 -11.63 18.34
C ASN A 214 0.41 -10.62 17.19
N PHE A 215 0.95 -11.05 16.05
CA PHE A 215 1.12 -10.19 14.89
C PHE A 215 -0.22 -9.72 14.35
N VAL A 216 -0.29 -8.42 14.05
CA VAL A 216 -1.51 -7.78 13.57
C VAL A 216 -1.62 -7.94 12.06
N TRP A 217 -2.54 -8.79 11.63
CA TRP A 217 -2.96 -8.89 10.24
C TRP A 217 -4.18 -8.01 9.98
N GLY A 218 -4.05 -7.06 9.07
CA GLY A 218 -5.13 -6.11 8.80
C GLY A 218 -5.35 -5.79 7.34
N ILE A 219 -6.40 -5.01 7.10
CA ILE A 219 -6.66 -4.38 5.81
C ILE A 219 -7.09 -2.93 6.01
N THR A 220 -6.70 -2.09 5.07
CA THR A 220 -6.93 -0.65 5.11
C THR A 220 -7.92 -0.24 4.05
N GLU A 221 -8.86 0.61 4.45
CA GLU A 221 -9.76 1.32 3.56
C GLU A 221 -9.79 2.78 3.98
N ASN A 222 -9.43 3.71 3.10
CA ASN A 222 -9.26 5.11 3.49
C ASN A 222 -10.57 5.69 4.04
N PHE A 223 -11.67 5.50 3.31
CA PHE A 223 -12.99 5.98 3.70
C PHE A 223 -13.99 4.83 3.65
N LEU A 224 -14.73 4.63 4.74
CA LEU A 224 -15.84 3.70 4.72
C LEU A 224 -16.85 4.12 3.66
N GLN A 225 -17.42 3.12 3.02
CA GLN A 225 -18.57 3.34 2.20
C GLN A 225 -19.81 3.49 3.07
N ILE A 226 -20.14 4.75 3.35
CA ILE A 226 -21.28 5.10 4.19
C ILE A 226 -22.58 4.87 3.43
N ASP A 227 -23.48 4.11 4.05
CA ASP A 227 -24.90 4.12 3.73
C ASP A 227 -25.70 4.26 5.03
N THR A 228 -26.18 5.47 5.28
CA THR A 228 -26.98 5.79 6.47
C THR A 228 -28.47 5.45 6.30
N THR A 229 -28.88 4.88 5.17
CA THR A 229 -30.27 4.52 4.91
C THR A 229 -30.65 3.35 5.82
N ARG A 230 -31.66 3.55 6.67
CA ARG A 230 -32.18 2.45 7.49
C ARG A 230 -33.04 1.54 6.62
N THR A 231 -33.01 0.25 6.88
CA THR A 231 -33.75 -0.75 6.08
C THR A 231 -35.07 -1.17 6.71
N GLN A 232 -35.28 -0.84 7.98
CA GLN A 232 -36.44 -1.29 8.76
C GLN A 232 -36.93 -0.19 9.70
N PHE A 233 -38.21 -0.23 10.05
CA PHE A 233 -38.87 0.74 10.95
C PHE A 233 -38.77 2.19 10.45
N LEU A 234 -38.75 2.38 9.13
CA LEU A 234 -38.75 3.70 8.50
C LEU A 234 -40.14 4.32 8.44
N ASP A 235 -41.13 3.50 8.07
CA ASP A 235 -42.49 3.93 7.83
C ASP A 235 -43.20 4.23 9.16
N PRO A 236 -43.50 5.51 9.46
CA PRO A 236 -44.20 5.88 10.69
C PRO A 236 -45.72 5.79 10.54
N ASN A 237 -46.22 5.47 9.34
CA ASN A 237 -47.64 5.45 9.04
C ASN A 237 -48.28 4.16 9.58
N VAL A 238 -49.57 4.28 9.91
CA VAL A 238 -50.39 3.15 10.32
C VAL A 238 -51.24 2.70 9.13
N TYR A 239 -51.39 1.39 8.99
CA TYR A 239 -52.18 0.76 7.94
C TYR A 239 -53.21 -0.18 8.55
N ILE A 240 -54.41 -0.20 7.98
CA ILE A 240 -55.38 -1.27 8.20
C ILE A 240 -55.04 -2.38 7.22
N TRP A 241 -54.77 -3.58 7.73
CA TRP A 241 -54.59 -4.75 6.90
C TRP A 241 -55.94 -5.41 6.63
N ASP A 242 -56.41 -5.33 5.39
CA ASP A 242 -57.65 -5.99 4.97
C ASP A 242 -57.38 -7.49 4.72
N VAL A 243 -57.33 -8.26 5.80
CA VAL A 243 -56.95 -9.69 5.78
C VAL A 243 -57.91 -10.54 4.95
N HIS A 244 -59.20 -10.17 4.91
CA HIS A 244 -60.27 -11.06 4.46
C HIS A 244 -60.72 -10.82 3.02
N GLN A 245 -60.61 -9.59 2.49
CA GLN A 245 -61.04 -9.31 1.11
C GLN A 245 -59.85 -9.14 0.16
N THR A 246 -59.11 -8.05 0.31
CA THR A 246 -58.09 -7.67 -0.70
C THR A 246 -56.67 -8.05 -0.32
N LYS A 247 -56.40 -8.38 0.95
CA LYS A 247 -55.06 -8.59 1.53
C LYS A 247 -54.13 -7.38 1.39
N LYS A 248 -54.67 -6.18 1.17
CA LYS A 248 -53.92 -4.94 1.00
C LYS A 248 -53.81 -4.15 2.31
N LEU A 249 -52.78 -3.31 2.39
CA LEU A 249 -52.58 -2.35 3.47
C LEU A 249 -53.20 -1.00 3.07
N ILE A 250 -54.17 -0.51 3.84
CA ILE A 250 -54.87 0.75 3.62
C ILE A 250 -54.34 1.78 4.62
N LYS A 251 -53.67 2.81 4.13
CA LYS A 251 -53.07 3.85 4.98
C LYS A 251 -54.15 4.68 5.69
N ILE A 252 -54.00 4.89 7.00
CA ILE A 252 -54.87 5.75 7.79
C ILE A 252 -54.31 7.18 7.80
N ASN A 253 -55.17 8.18 7.57
CA ASN A 253 -54.83 9.58 7.74
C ASN A 253 -55.15 10.02 9.18
N GLY A 254 -54.11 10.19 10.01
CA GLY A 254 -54.25 10.74 11.36
C GLY A 254 -53.38 10.02 12.40
N SER A 255 -52.46 10.76 13.02
CA SER A 255 -51.53 10.37 14.12
C SER A 255 -50.47 9.30 13.78
N GLY A 256 -49.22 9.76 13.60
CA GLY A 256 -48.04 8.89 13.53
C GLY A 256 -47.68 8.29 14.88
N VAL A 257 -47.21 7.05 14.88
CA VAL A 257 -46.77 6.34 16.10
C VAL A 257 -45.39 6.84 16.55
N LEU A 258 -45.09 6.74 17.85
CA LEU A 258 -43.76 6.93 18.41
C LEU A 258 -42.72 6.06 17.68
N LYS A 259 -41.70 6.70 17.08
CA LYS A 259 -40.57 6.01 16.48
C LYS A 259 -39.69 5.39 17.58
N ARG A 260 -39.42 4.09 17.48
CA ARG A 260 -38.47 3.41 18.38
C ARG A 260 -37.06 3.99 18.22
N LYS A 261 -36.22 3.82 19.25
CA LYS A 261 -34.79 4.16 19.14
C LYS A 261 -34.11 3.28 18.08
N PRO A 262 -33.21 3.84 17.26
CA PRO A 262 -32.51 3.09 16.24
C PRO A 262 -31.50 2.11 16.85
N HIS A 263 -31.26 1.01 16.15
CA HIS A 263 -30.28 -0.01 16.50
C HIS A 263 -29.35 -0.30 15.31
N CYS A 264 -28.18 -0.89 15.56
CA CYS A 264 -27.18 -1.14 14.52
C CYS A 264 -27.68 -2.05 13.39
N VAL A 265 -28.58 -2.98 13.70
CA VAL A 265 -29.24 -3.85 12.72
C VAL A 265 -30.09 -3.09 11.69
N ASP A 266 -30.40 -1.81 11.95
CA ASP A 266 -31.17 -0.99 11.02
C ASP A 266 -30.33 -0.60 9.78
N PHE A 267 -28.99 -0.62 9.90
CA PHE A 267 -28.05 -0.38 8.80
C PHE A 267 -27.59 -1.71 8.19
N SER A 268 -28.27 -2.15 7.13
CA SER A 268 -27.91 -3.41 6.44
C SER A 268 -26.48 -3.36 5.87
N ALA A 269 -26.03 -2.19 5.42
CA ALA A 269 -24.70 -1.98 4.87
C ALA A 269 -23.58 -2.29 5.86
N VAL A 270 -23.76 -1.99 7.16
CA VAL A 270 -22.77 -2.30 8.20
C VAL A 270 -22.59 -3.81 8.30
N ARG A 271 -23.70 -4.56 8.47
CA ARG A 271 -23.66 -6.01 8.59
C ARG A 271 -23.05 -6.68 7.35
N PHE A 272 -23.40 -6.18 6.17
CA PHE A 272 -22.87 -6.69 4.92
C PHE A 272 -21.34 -6.48 4.81
N GLN A 273 -20.85 -5.26 5.04
CA GLN A 273 -19.41 -4.97 4.99
C GLN A 273 -18.62 -5.77 6.04
N VAL A 274 -19.12 -5.85 7.28
CA VAL A 274 -18.48 -6.65 8.34
C VAL A 274 -18.42 -8.13 7.96
N SER A 275 -19.45 -8.66 7.27
CA SER A 275 -19.43 -10.05 6.80
C SER A 275 -18.38 -10.33 5.71
N LEU A 276 -18.05 -9.32 4.89
CA LEU A 276 -16.97 -9.43 3.91
C LEU A 276 -15.62 -9.44 4.63
N LEU A 277 -15.40 -8.51 5.56
CA LEU A 277 -14.18 -8.45 6.38
C LEU A 277 -13.94 -9.74 7.15
N GLN A 278 -14.99 -10.33 7.73
CA GLN A 278 -14.89 -11.60 8.46
C GLN A 278 -14.39 -12.75 7.57
N LYS A 279 -14.76 -12.78 6.29
CA LYS A 279 -14.31 -13.83 5.34
C LYS A 279 -12.82 -13.76 5.01
N MET A 280 -12.16 -12.65 5.32
CA MET A 280 -10.73 -12.42 5.06
C MET A 280 -9.82 -12.94 6.18
N HIS A 281 -10.40 -13.31 7.34
CA HIS A 281 -9.67 -13.75 8.54
C HIS A 281 -8.70 -12.72 9.15
N ILE A 282 -8.78 -11.46 8.71
CA ILE A 282 -8.05 -10.35 9.32
C ILE A 282 -8.38 -10.20 10.81
N THR A 283 -7.42 -9.69 11.57
CA THR A 283 -7.59 -9.38 13.00
C THR A 283 -7.91 -7.91 13.24
N HIS A 284 -7.52 -7.02 12.31
CA HIS A 284 -7.66 -5.57 12.44
C HIS A 284 -8.21 -4.95 11.15
N PHE A 285 -9.04 -3.93 11.29
CA PHE A 285 -9.54 -3.16 10.15
C PHE A 285 -9.26 -1.68 10.36
N TYR A 286 -8.53 -1.08 9.41
CA TYR A 286 -8.12 0.32 9.46
C TYR A 286 -8.97 1.17 8.52
N PHE A 287 -9.61 2.21 9.06
CA PHE A 287 -10.32 3.23 8.28
C PHE A 287 -10.24 4.64 8.88
N SER A 288 -10.53 5.65 8.07
CA SER A 288 -10.59 7.05 8.53
C SER A 288 -12.02 7.56 8.72
N LEU A 289 -12.18 8.44 9.71
CA LEU A 289 -13.40 9.22 9.91
C LEU A 289 -13.46 10.41 8.95
N MET A 290 -14.67 10.77 8.54
CA MET A 290 -14.94 11.96 7.73
C MET A 290 -15.28 13.16 8.63
N TRP A 291 -14.27 13.85 9.15
CA TRP A 291 -14.44 15.06 10.00
C TRP A 291 -15.48 16.06 9.44
N PRO A 292 -15.42 16.52 8.17
CA PRO A 292 -16.41 17.45 7.62
C PRO A 292 -17.84 16.93 7.60
N LEU A 293 -18.06 15.61 7.64
CA LEU A 293 -19.40 15.04 7.66
C LEU A 293 -19.93 14.80 9.08
N ILE A 294 -19.03 14.55 10.05
CA ILE A 294 -19.39 14.37 11.45
C ILE A 294 -19.69 15.73 12.10
N LEU A 295 -18.80 16.71 11.90
CA LEU A 295 -18.93 18.08 12.42
C LEU A 295 -18.84 19.09 11.26
N PRO A 296 -19.95 19.37 10.54
CA PRO A 296 -19.93 20.21 9.33
C PRO A 296 -19.40 21.63 9.52
N PHE A 297 -19.60 22.21 10.71
CA PHE A 297 -19.08 23.54 11.07
C PHE A 297 -17.74 23.49 11.82
N GLY A 298 -17.17 22.30 12.03
CA GLY A 298 -15.92 22.09 12.75
C GLY A 298 -16.02 22.14 14.28
N ASN A 299 -17.23 22.24 14.83
CA ASN A 299 -17.49 22.24 16.27
C ASN A 299 -18.74 21.40 16.60
N GLU A 300 -18.98 21.17 17.89
CA GLU A 300 -20.10 20.33 18.37
C GLU A 300 -21.49 21.00 18.28
N THR A 301 -21.61 22.20 17.70
CA THR A 301 -22.91 22.91 17.60
C THR A 301 -23.91 22.17 16.72
N THR A 302 -23.43 21.59 15.62
CA THR A 302 -24.22 20.75 14.73
C THR A 302 -23.47 19.44 14.49
N VAL A 303 -23.92 18.38 15.14
CA VAL A 303 -23.37 17.04 14.98
C VAL A 303 -24.28 16.23 14.06
N ASN A 304 -23.70 15.56 13.07
CA ASN A 304 -24.44 14.59 12.27
C ASN A 304 -24.66 13.30 13.06
N GLN A 305 -25.75 13.26 13.84
CA GLN A 305 -26.07 12.15 14.73
C GLN A 305 -26.28 10.82 14.00
N THR A 306 -26.82 10.85 12.78
CA THR A 306 -27.02 9.63 11.98
C THR A 306 -25.70 9.00 11.60
N LEU A 307 -24.74 9.81 11.13
CA LEU A 307 -23.41 9.33 10.76
C LEU A 307 -22.59 8.90 11.99
N LEU A 308 -22.67 9.66 13.08
CA LEU A 308 -22.06 9.28 14.36
C LEU A 308 -22.52 7.88 14.79
N PHE A 309 -23.83 7.66 14.77
CA PHE A 309 -24.43 6.38 15.13
C PHE A 309 -24.03 5.26 14.15
N TYR A 310 -23.89 5.56 12.86
CA TYR A 310 -23.39 4.62 11.86
C TYR A 310 -21.96 4.14 12.20
N TYR A 311 -21.02 5.05 12.48
CA TYR A 311 -19.66 4.69 12.87
C TYR A 311 -19.61 3.92 14.20
N GLN A 312 -20.41 4.32 15.19
CA GLN A 312 -20.52 3.59 16.47
C GLN A 312 -20.99 2.16 16.24
N CYS A 313 -21.97 1.97 15.35
CA CYS A 313 -22.45 0.65 14.98
C CYS A 313 -21.39 -0.15 14.24
N PHE A 314 -20.72 0.44 13.27
CA PHE A 314 -19.66 -0.23 12.51
C PHE A 314 -18.55 -0.76 13.41
N VAL A 315 -18.01 0.09 14.28
CA VAL A 315 -16.97 -0.27 15.27
C VAL A 315 -17.46 -1.39 16.21
N ARG A 316 -18.72 -1.34 16.66
CA ARG A 316 -19.29 -2.39 17.54
C ARG A 316 -19.49 -3.72 16.83
N GLU A 317 -19.95 -3.70 15.57
CA GLU A 317 -20.14 -4.92 14.80
C GLU A 317 -18.80 -5.56 14.41
N LEU A 318 -17.74 -4.79 14.17
CA LEU A 318 -16.38 -5.33 13.99
C LEU A 318 -15.92 -6.12 15.22
N LEU A 319 -16.06 -5.54 16.42
CA LEU A 319 -15.67 -6.22 17.66
C LEU A 319 -16.47 -7.50 17.92
N ARG A 320 -17.74 -7.56 17.49
CA ARG A 320 -18.57 -8.78 17.62
C ARG A 320 -18.03 -9.95 16.80
N VAL A 321 -17.29 -9.68 15.73
CA VAL A 321 -16.62 -10.69 14.91
C VAL A 321 -15.12 -10.77 15.17
N ASN A 322 -14.67 -10.26 16.33
CA ASN A 322 -13.27 -10.24 16.76
C ASN A 322 -12.31 -9.48 15.84
N ILE A 323 -12.80 -8.46 15.13
CA ILE A 323 -11.97 -7.55 14.34
C ILE A 323 -11.77 -6.26 15.14
N THR A 324 -10.51 -5.91 15.42
CA THR A 324 -10.15 -4.70 16.16
C THR A 324 -10.15 -3.49 15.21
N PRO A 325 -10.93 -2.43 15.50
CA PRO A 325 -10.95 -1.23 14.68
C PRO A 325 -9.71 -0.36 14.97
N VAL A 326 -8.98 -0.03 13.90
CA VAL A 326 -7.97 1.02 13.85
C VAL A 326 -8.60 2.24 13.19
N VAL A 327 -8.58 3.39 13.85
CA VAL A 327 -9.34 4.56 13.38
C VAL A 327 -8.44 5.78 13.21
N ALA A 328 -8.40 6.32 11.99
CA ALA A 328 -7.81 7.62 11.70
C ALA A 328 -8.80 8.76 11.92
N LEU A 329 -8.36 9.82 12.60
CA LEU A 329 -9.19 11.00 12.87
C LEU A 329 -9.31 11.91 11.65
N TRP A 330 -8.19 12.15 10.96
CA TRP A 330 -8.11 12.99 9.77
C TRP A 330 -7.24 12.33 8.69
N GLN A 331 -7.61 12.61 7.44
CA GLN A 331 -6.80 12.30 6.27
C GLN A 331 -6.95 13.42 5.22
N PRO A 332 -5.94 13.64 4.37
CA PRO A 332 -6.03 14.64 3.31
C PRO A 332 -7.09 14.25 2.29
N GLY A 333 -8.04 15.16 2.03
CA GLY A 333 -9.08 15.00 1.02
C GLY A 333 -8.85 15.90 -0.19
N THR A 334 -9.29 15.44 -1.37
CA THR A 334 -9.27 16.23 -2.63
C THR A 334 -10.08 17.53 -2.52
N LYS A 335 -11.14 17.52 -1.69
CA LYS A 335 -11.93 18.70 -1.35
C LYS A 335 -11.55 19.19 0.04
N ASN A 336 -11.28 20.49 0.16
CA ASN A 336 -11.07 21.19 1.43
C ASN A 336 -10.00 20.55 2.35
N GLN A 337 -9.02 19.82 1.80
CA GLN A 337 -7.97 19.15 2.57
C GLN A 337 -8.52 18.16 3.63
N GLY A 338 -9.73 17.63 3.44
CA GLY A 338 -10.39 16.77 4.43
C GLY A 338 -10.88 17.52 5.69
N LEU A 339 -10.96 18.85 5.63
CA LEU A 339 -11.45 19.70 6.73
C LEU A 339 -12.92 20.12 6.53
N PRO A 340 -13.65 20.40 7.62
CA PRO A 340 -14.90 21.17 7.59
C PRO A 340 -14.75 22.46 6.77
N ARG A 341 -15.79 22.83 6.01
CA ARG A 341 -15.73 23.98 5.08
C ARG A 341 -15.36 25.28 5.80
N SER A 342 -15.85 25.50 7.01
CA SER A 342 -15.53 26.67 7.84
C SER A 342 -14.03 26.78 8.15
N LEU A 343 -13.36 25.67 8.45
CA LEU A 343 -11.93 25.65 8.74
C LEU A 343 -11.10 25.81 7.46
N ALA A 344 -11.48 25.08 6.39
CA ALA A 344 -10.79 25.16 5.11
C ALA A 344 -10.81 26.58 4.51
N SER A 345 -11.95 27.26 4.57
CA SER A 345 -12.08 28.64 4.09
C SER A 345 -11.35 29.67 4.96
N ASN A 346 -11.05 29.34 6.22
CA ASN A 346 -10.33 30.21 7.17
C ASN A 346 -8.85 29.85 7.29
N GLY A 347 -8.21 29.55 6.16
CA GLY A 347 -6.76 29.26 6.07
C GLY A 347 -6.37 27.81 6.32
N GLY A 348 -7.32 26.90 6.56
CA GLY A 348 -7.06 25.46 6.70
C GLY A 348 -5.95 25.18 7.72
N TRP A 349 -5.01 24.30 7.36
CA TRP A 349 -3.88 23.97 8.24
C TRP A 349 -2.89 25.11 8.49
N GLU A 350 -2.93 26.20 7.72
CA GLU A 350 -2.08 27.38 8.03
C GLU A 350 -2.58 28.19 9.23
N SER A 351 -3.84 27.99 9.61
CA SER A 351 -4.47 28.68 10.73
C SER A 351 -4.29 27.93 12.04
N HIS A 352 -3.83 28.64 13.08
CA HIS A 352 -3.73 28.07 14.44
C HIS A 352 -5.10 27.64 14.99
N HIS A 353 -6.20 28.25 14.55
CA HIS A 353 -7.54 27.85 14.97
C HIS A 353 -7.90 26.42 14.56
N THR A 354 -7.35 25.93 13.44
CA THR A 354 -7.55 24.54 13.00
C THR A 354 -6.91 23.54 13.97
N VAL A 355 -5.81 23.91 14.63
CA VAL A 355 -5.16 23.10 15.67
C VAL A 355 -6.12 22.87 16.84
N GLU A 356 -6.69 23.94 17.38
CA GLU A 356 -7.63 23.85 18.51
C GLU A 356 -8.92 23.11 18.12
N ALA A 357 -9.44 23.37 16.91
CA ALA A 357 -10.61 22.67 16.40
C ALA A 357 -10.35 21.16 16.24
N PHE A 358 -9.15 20.76 15.79
CA PHE A 358 -8.78 19.36 15.69
C PHE A 358 -8.67 18.69 17.07
N VAL A 359 -8.15 19.39 18.08
CA VAL A 359 -8.11 18.89 19.47
C VAL A 359 -9.51 18.67 20.02
N ALA A 360 -10.42 19.63 19.80
CA ALA A 360 -11.82 19.50 20.20
C ALA A 360 -12.52 18.33 19.49
N TYR A 361 -12.31 18.18 18.18
CA TYR A 361 -12.81 17.05 17.40
C TYR A 361 -12.22 15.71 17.87
N SER A 362 -10.93 15.66 18.19
CA SER A 362 -10.28 14.47 18.75
C SER A 362 -10.92 14.09 20.08
N GLN A 363 -11.17 15.07 20.96
CA GLN A 363 -11.88 14.84 22.22
C GLN A 363 -13.28 14.27 22.00
N PHE A 364 -14.02 14.81 21.04
CA PHE A 364 -15.34 14.32 20.64
C PHE A 364 -15.27 12.86 20.19
N CYS A 365 -14.31 12.50 19.33
CA CYS A 365 -14.12 11.12 18.86
C CYS A 365 -13.71 10.17 19.98
N PHE A 366 -12.78 10.54 20.85
CA PHE A 366 -12.36 9.69 21.97
C PHE A 366 -13.50 9.42 22.94
N LYS A 367 -14.37 10.41 23.22
CA LYS A 367 -15.57 10.21 24.04
C LYS A 367 -16.57 9.24 23.38
N ASN A 368 -16.81 9.39 22.08
CA ASN A 368 -17.88 8.67 21.39
C ASN A 368 -17.49 7.26 20.92
N PHE A 369 -16.22 7.00 20.65
CA PHE A 369 -15.75 5.73 20.09
C PHE A 369 -14.71 5.00 20.95
N GLY A 370 -14.00 5.69 21.84
CA GLY A 370 -12.84 5.13 22.55
C GLY A 370 -13.13 4.01 23.55
N GLN A 371 -14.40 3.78 23.89
CA GLN A 371 -14.81 2.53 24.57
C GLN A 371 -14.47 1.30 23.72
N HIS A 372 -14.63 1.39 22.41
CA HIS A 372 -14.51 0.28 21.45
C HIS A 372 -13.26 0.39 20.55
N VAL A 373 -12.73 1.60 20.34
CA VAL A 373 -11.51 1.83 19.55
C VAL A 373 -10.30 1.89 20.47
N LYS A 374 -9.33 0.99 20.24
CA LYS A 374 -8.08 0.88 21.01
C LYS A 374 -6.84 1.28 20.25
N PHE A 375 -6.97 1.58 18.96
CA PHE A 375 -5.87 1.92 18.10
C PHE A 375 -6.25 3.15 17.27
N TRP A 376 -5.54 4.25 17.48
CA TRP A 376 -5.85 5.55 16.90
C TRP A 376 -4.70 6.05 16.03
N ILE A 377 -5.08 6.65 14.90
CA ILE A 377 -4.19 7.45 14.06
C ILE A 377 -4.70 8.89 14.08
N THR A 378 -3.87 9.87 14.41
CA THR A 378 -4.31 11.27 14.38
C THR A 378 -4.43 11.75 12.93
N MET A 379 -3.35 11.59 12.17
CA MET A 379 -3.23 12.05 10.79
C MET A 379 -2.79 10.87 9.95
N ASN A 380 -3.61 10.53 8.94
CA ASN A 380 -3.28 9.50 7.96
C ASN A 380 -2.58 10.15 6.77
N GLU A 381 -1.33 9.76 6.52
CA GLU A 381 -0.53 10.14 5.35
C GLU A 381 -0.64 11.62 4.93
N PRO A 382 -0.26 12.59 5.79
CA PRO A 382 -0.21 13.99 5.36
C PRO A 382 0.65 14.14 4.10
N ASN A 383 0.09 14.74 3.04
CA ASN A 383 0.79 14.87 1.77
C ASN A 383 1.88 15.96 1.85
N VAL A 384 3.08 15.55 2.28
CA VAL A 384 4.26 16.41 2.44
C VAL A 384 4.55 17.24 1.19
N LYS A 385 4.40 16.68 -0.02
CA LYS A 385 4.69 17.41 -1.28
C LYS A 385 3.79 18.62 -1.51
N ASN A 386 2.60 18.65 -0.89
CA ASN A 386 1.64 19.74 -1.01
C ASN A 386 1.46 20.56 0.27
N LEU A 387 2.24 20.30 1.32
CA LEU A 387 2.17 21.03 2.59
C LEU A 387 3.12 22.23 2.59
N THR A 388 2.65 23.35 3.13
CA THR A 388 3.54 24.47 3.48
C THR A 388 4.21 24.22 4.83
N TYR A 389 5.38 24.82 5.07
CA TYR A 389 6.08 24.68 6.36
C TYR A 389 5.22 25.11 7.55
N LYS A 390 4.41 26.17 7.37
CA LYS A 390 3.47 26.64 8.38
C LYS A 390 2.34 25.64 8.63
N ALA A 391 1.76 25.06 7.57
CA ALA A 391 0.73 24.03 7.69
C ALA A 391 1.26 22.77 8.41
N ALA A 392 2.44 22.28 8.03
CA ALA A 392 3.08 21.14 8.67
C ALA A 392 3.38 21.39 10.15
N HIS A 393 3.85 22.59 10.49
CA HIS A 393 4.09 22.99 11.88
C HIS A 393 2.82 22.95 12.73
N ASN A 394 1.69 23.46 12.21
CA ASN A 394 0.40 23.38 12.88
C ASN A 394 -0.12 21.93 12.97
N LEU A 395 0.09 21.12 11.94
CA LEU A 395 -0.31 19.70 11.93
C LEU A 395 0.43 18.90 13.01
N LEU A 396 1.73 19.14 13.20
CA LEU A 396 2.53 18.56 14.29
C LEU A 396 1.99 18.99 15.66
N LYS A 397 1.68 20.28 15.84
CA LYS A 397 1.04 20.78 17.08
C LYS A 397 -0.32 20.13 17.33
N ALA A 398 -1.13 19.92 16.28
CA ALA A 398 -2.45 19.31 16.38
C ALA A 398 -2.36 17.82 16.75
N HIS A 399 -1.44 17.08 16.12
CA HIS A 399 -1.12 15.70 16.49
C HIS A 399 -0.68 15.60 17.95
N ALA A 400 0.32 16.38 18.35
CA ALA A 400 0.87 16.34 19.71
C ALA A 400 -0.19 16.68 20.76
N LYS A 401 -0.97 17.75 20.56
CA LYS A 401 -2.06 18.11 21.49
C LYS A 401 -3.14 17.03 21.58
N ALA A 402 -3.48 16.36 20.48
CA ALA A 402 -4.43 15.25 20.48
C ALA A 402 -3.87 14.01 21.21
N TRP A 403 -2.58 13.71 21.04
CA TRP A 403 -1.89 12.65 21.78
C TRP A 403 -1.90 12.93 23.29
N HIS A 404 -1.47 14.13 23.71
CA HIS A 404 -1.47 14.54 25.12
C HIS A 404 -2.87 14.56 25.72
N LEU A 405 -3.89 14.94 24.94
CA LEU A 405 -5.28 14.87 25.35
C LEU A 405 -5.71 13.42 25.61
N TYR A 406 -5.37 12.49 24.71
CA TYR A 406 -5.66 11.08 24.87
C TYR A 406 -4.98 10.52 26.11
N ASP A 407 -3.68 10.77 26.24
CA ASP A 407 -2.84 10.31 27.34
C ASP A 407 -3.41 10.75 28.72
N LYS A 408 -3.69 12.05 28.86
CA LYS A 408 -4.13 12.63 30.12
C LYS A 408 -5.56 12.26 30.51
N LYS A 409 -6.49 12.21 29.55
CA LYS A 409 -7.93 12.09 29.85
C LYS A 409 -8.55 10.72 29.55
N PHE A 410 -7.97 9.96 28.64
CA PHE A 410 -8.64 8.77 28.08
C PHE A 410 -7.82 7.49 28.23
N ARG A 411 -6.48 7.54 28.20
CA ARG A 411 -5.63 6.35 28.20
C ARG A 411 -5.87 5.44 29.40
N LYS A 412 -6.02 6.01 30.60
CA LYS A 412 -6.27 5.24 31.85
C LYS A 412 -7.53 4.38 31.79
N THR A 413 -8.62 4.89 31.20
CA THR A 413 -9.91 4.20 31.15
C THR A 413 -10.08 3.38 29.88
N GLN A 414 -9.54 3.86 28.76
CA GLN A 414 -9.72 3.24 27.45
C GLN A 414 -8.62 2.24 27.12
N LYS A 415 -7.42 2.36 27.69
CA LYS A 415 -6.26 1.47 27.48
C LYS A 415 -5.88 1.27 26.00
N GLY A 416 -6.09 2.28 25.17
CA GLY A 416 -5.69 2.26 23.77
C GLY A 416 -4.32 2.90 23.53
N LYS A 417 -3.90 2.88 22.26
CA LYS A 417 -2.70 3.51 21.73
C LYS A 417 -3.05 4.50 20.63
N ILE A 418 -2.20 5.50 20.43
CA ILE A 418 -2.36 6.57 19.45
C ILE A 418 -1.01 6.99 18.85
N SER A 419 -0.98 7.20 17.53
CA SER A 419 0.18 7.75 16.83
C SER A 419 -0.23 8.49 15.56
N ILE A 420 0.74 8.86 14.73
CA ILE A 420 0.59 9.37 13.36
C ILE A 420 0.94 8.26 12.36
N ALA A 421 0.32 8.26 11.18
CA ALA A 421 0.70 7.40 10.06
C ALA A 421 1.37 8.24 8.97
N LEU A 422 2.57 7.85 8.56
CA LEU A 422 3.38 8.59 7.58
C LEU A 422 3.47 7.83 6.26
N HIS A 423 3.29 8.54 5.15
CA HIS A 423 3.67 8.01 3.83
C HIS A 423 5.19 7.89 3.77
N ALA A 424 5.69 6.70 3.44
CA ALA A 424 7.10 6.36 3.53
C ALA A 424 7.50 5.44 2.38
N ASP A 425 7.57 5.99 1.16
CA ASP A 425 8.24 5.28 0.06
C ASP A 425 9.75 5.31 0.26
N TRP A 426 10.43 4.24 -0.19
CA TRP A 426 11.88 4.16 -0.09
C TRP A 426 12.53 4.94 -1.24
N VAL A 427 13.72 5.49 -0.97
CA VAL A 427 14.49 6.25 -1.95
C VAL A 427 15.87 5.64 -2.05
N GLU A 428 16.25 5.24 -3.25
CA GLU A 428 17.54 4.62 -3.53
C GLU A 428 18.35 5.52 -4.47
N PRO A 429 19.68 5.63 -4.30
CA PRO A 429 20.52 6.32 -5.27
C PRO A 429 20.43 5.64 -6.65
N ALA A 430 20.32 6.43 -7.72
CA ALA A 430 20.28 5.91 -9.09
C ALA A 430 21.60 5.23 -9.45
N CYS A 431 22.74 5.85 -9.11
CA CYS A 431 24.03 5.19 -9.12
C CYS A 431 24.46 4.80 -7.69
N PRO A 432 24.55 3.50 -7.35
CA PRO A 432 24.96 3.05 -6.02
C PRO A 432 26.42 3.39 -5.69
N PHE A 433 27.21 3.84 -6.67
CA PHE A 433 28.61 4.25 -6.50
C PHE A 433 28.78 5.77 -6.40
N SER A 434 27.72 6.56 -6.62
CA SER A 434 27.76 8.02 -6.58
C SER A 434 27.43 8.52 -5.17
N LYS A 435 28.43 9.10 -4.50
CA LYS A 435 28.22 9.74 -3.17
C LYS A 435 27.18 10.86 -3.22
N LYS A 436 27.11 11.60 -4.33
CA LYS A 436 26.12 12.67 -4.49
C LYS A 436 24.69 12.11 -4.55
N ASP A 437 24.51 10.98 -5.23
CA ASP A 437 23.20 10.32 -5.30
C ASP A 437 22.82 9.71 -3.95
N GLU A 438 23.78 9.20 -3.19
CA GLU A 438 23.57 8.74 -1.81
C GLU A 438 23.15 9.90 -0.88
N GLU A 439 23.83 11.04 -0.96
CA GLU A 439 23.46 12.24 -0.21
C GLU A 439 22.08 12.78 -0.64
N ALA A 440 21.78 12.72 -1.95
CA ALA A 440 20.49 13.08 -2.51
C ALA A 440 19.36 12.17 -2.01
N SER A 441 19.55 10.85 -2.00
CA SER A 441 18.55 9.90 -1.50
C SER A 441 18.27 10.11 -0.02
N ARG A 442 19.32 10.32 0.80
CA ARG A 442 19.18 10.68 2.21
C ARG A 442 18.43 11.99 2.38
N ARG A 443 18.75 13.02 1.60
CA ARG A 443 18.03 14.30 1.64
C ARG A 443 16.55 14.11 1.33
N VAL A 444 16.19 13.37 0.28
CA VAL A 444 14.78 13.11 -0.05
C VAL A 444 14.07 12.36 1.08
N LEU A 445 14.68 11.34 1.69
CA LEU A 445 14.10 10.64 2.85
C LEU A 445 13.83 11.58 4.04
N GLU A 446 14.72 12.54 4.31
CA GLU A 446 14.50 13.53 5.38
C GLU A 446 13.36 14.50 5.05
N PHE A 447 13.15 14.86 3.78
CA PHE A 447 12.03 15.72 3.37
C PHE A 447 10.69 14.95 3.29
N ASP A 448 10.70 13.70 2.85
CA ASP A 448 9.49 12.89 2.68
C ASP A 448 9.01 12.28 4.00
N ILE A 449 9.92 11.77 4.83
CA ILE A 449 9.60 11.06 6.08
C ILE A 449 10.08 11.86 7.29
N GLY A 450 11.35 12.26 7.30
CA GLY A 450 11.99 12.94 8.44
C GLY A 450 11.26 14.23 8.85
N TRP A 451 10.69 14.96 7.91
CA TRP A 451 10.06 16.26 8.16
C TRP A 451 8.95 16.20 9.21
N LEU A 452 8.14 15.14 9.21
CA LEU A 452 7.12 14.92 10.23
C LEU A 452 7.55 13.90 11.29
N ALA A 453 8.47 12.98 10.96
CA ALA A 453 8.92 11.96 11.90
C ALA A 453 9.94 12.48 12.93
N GLU A 454 10.96 13.24 12.51
CA GLU A 454 12.04 13.71 13.37
C GLU A 454 11.55 14.56 14.58
N PRO A 455 10.57 15.47 14.42
CA PRO A 455 10.02 16.19 15.55
C PRO A 455 9.29 15.30 16.58
N ILE A 456 8.73 14.17 16.15
CA ILE A 456 7.92 13.29 17.00
C ILE A 456 8.78 12.19 17.64
N PHE A 457 9.57 11.49 16.82
CA PHE A 457 10.29 10.27 17.18
C PHE A 457 11.79 10.49 17.46
N GLY A 458 12.37 11.57 16.95
CA GLY A 458 13.82 11.82 16.96
C GLY A 458 14.25 12.90 17.95
N THR A 459 14.64 14.07 17.45
CA THR A 459 15.20 15.15 18.28
C THR A 459 14.18 16.12 18.89
N GLY A 460 12.92 16.07 18.48
CA GLY A 460 11.94 17.12 18.86
C GLY A 460 11.99 18.37 17.99
N ASP A 461 12.89 18.43 17.00
CA ASP A 461 13.01 19.51 16.02
C ASP A 461 12.91 18.94 14.59
N TYR A 462 12.85 19.82 13.59
CA TYR A 462 12.93 19.41 12.18
C TYR A 462 14.31 18.79 11.84
N PRO A 463 14.39 17.93 10.82
CA PRO A 463 15.66 17.34 10.40
C PRO A 463 16.73 18.39 10.12
N GLU A 464 17.93 18.17 10.67
CA GLU A 464 19.05 19.10 10.48
C GLU A 464 19.44 19.21 8.99
N VAL A 465 19.42 18.09 8.26
CA VAL A 465 19.66 18.05 6.81
C VAL A 465 18.69 18.96 6.06
N MET A 466 17.40 18.89 6.41
CA MET A 466 16.36 19.72 5.81
C MET A 466 16.60 21.20 6.10
N ARG A 467 16.88 21.53 7.37
CA ARG A 467 17.10 22.91 7.81
C ARG A 467 18.33 23.53 7.16
N GLN A 468 19.45 22.81 7.12
CA GLN A 468 20.68 23.26 6.49
C GLN A 468 20.50 23.47 4.98
N TRP A 469 19.85 22.53 4.30
CA TRP A 469 19.58 22.62 2.87
C TRP A 469 18.75 23.85 2.50
N LEU A 470 17.67 24.11 3.24
CA LEU A 470 16.82 25.28 2.98
C LEU A 470 17.52 26.60 3.27
N ARG A 471 18.39 26.67 4.29
CA ARG A 471 19.22 27.85 4.56
C ARG A 471 20.19 28.10 3.40
N GLN A 472 20.93 27.08 2.96
CA GLN A 472 21.84 27.19 1.81
C GLN A 472 21.11 27.65 0.54
N LYS A 473 19.90 27.14 0.28
CA LYS A 473 19.07 27.59 -0.84
C LYS A 473 18.66 29.06 -0.71
N ASN A 474 18.31 29.54 0.47
CA ASN A 474 17.98 30.94 0.70
C ASN A 474 19.20 31.86 0.51
N ASP A 475 20.40 31.41 0.90
CA ASP A 475 21.64 32.18 0.76
C ASP A 475 22.00 32.46 -0.71
N LEU A 476 21.47 31.68 -1.66
CA LEU A 476 21.59 31.94 -3.09
C LEU A 476 20.77 33.16 -3.56
N GLY A 477 19.86 33.69 -2.74
CA GLY A 477 19.06 34.88 -3.01
C GLY A 477 17.86 34.70 -3.94
N PHE A 478 17.68 33.52 -4.53
CA PHE A 478 16.55 33.21 -5.43
C PHE A 478 15.32 32.62 -4.72
N TYR A 479 15.47 32.21 -3.46
CA TYR A 479 14.44 31.53 -2.69
C TYR A 479 14.20 32.21 -1.33
N ASN A 480 13.00 32.05 -0.78
CA ASN A 480 12.63 32.56 0.54
C ASN A 480 11.85 31.48 1.32
N PHE A 481 12.50 30.34 1.56
CA PHE A 481 11.94 29.25 2.34
C PHE A 481 11.95 29.59 3.82
N GLN A 482 10.76 29.67 4.43
CA GLN A 482 10.60 29.99 5.85
C GLN A 482 10.21 28.73 6.64
N LEU A 483 11.22 27.91 6.99
CA LEU A 483 11.02 26.79 7.92
C LEU A 483 10.99 27.34 9.37
N PRO A 484 9.86 27.24 10.09
CA PRO A 484 9.77 27.76 11.46
C PRO A 484 10.72 27.02 12.42
N TYR A 485 11.05 27.67 13.53
CA TYR A 485 11.70 27.02 14.67
C TYR A 485 10.64 26.65 15.69
N PHE A 486 10.84 25.51 16.34
CA PHE A 486 10.07 25.16 17.53
C PHE A 486 10.61 25.93 18.74
N SER A 487 9.72 26.57 19.50
CA SER A 487 10.06 27.04 20.83
C SER A 487 10.38 25.86 21.76
N ALA A 488 11.01 26.11 22.92
CA ALA A 488 11.28 25.05 23.89
C ALA A 488 9.99 24.33 24.34
N GLU A 489 8.90 25.08 24.50
CA GLU A 489 7.58 24.55 24.85
C GLU A 489 7.01 23.67 23.73
N GLU A 490 7.19 24.07 22.47
CA GLU A 490 6.72 23.30 21.32
C GLU A 490 7.52 22.01 21.12
N LYS A 491 8.86 22.07 21.31
CA LYS A 491 9.70 20.86 21.29
C LYS A 491 9.23 19.86 22.36
N ASN A 492 9.05 20.33 23.59
CA ASN A 492 8.56 19.49 24.69
C ASN A 492 7.14 18.97 24.49
N LEU A 493 6.31 19.70 23.74
CA LEU A 493 4.96 19.26 23.40
C LEU A 493 4.99 18.11 22.37
N ILE A 494 5.83 18.22 21.33
CA ILE A 494 5.81 17.33 20.17
C ILE A 494 6.69 16.10 20.37
N TYR A 495 7.87 16.27 20.95
CA TYR A 495 8.79 15.17 21.19
C TYR A 495 8.16 14.08 22.05
N GLY A 496 8.22 12.83 21.58
CA GLY A 496 7.70 11.68 22.30
C GLY A 496 6.18 11.52 22.25
N SER A 497 5.47 12.29 21.41
CA SER A 497 4.00 12.21 21.28
C SER A 497 3.50 11.02 20.42
N PHE A 498 4.05 9.83 20.65
CA PHE A 498 3.72 8.61 19.92
C PHE A 498 3.69 7.37 20.83
N ASP A 499 2.92 6.36 20.44
CA ASP A 499 2.93 5.04 21.10
C ASP A 499 3.56 3.92 20.23
N PHE A 500 3.69 4.17 18.94
CA PHE A 500 4.24 3.28 17.91
C PHE A 500 4.57 4.09 16.65
N PHE A 501 5.37 3.53 15.74
CA PHE A 501 5.65 4.11 14.43
C PHE A 501 4.73 3.48 13.39
N ALA A 502 3.81 4.25 12.80
CA ALA A 502 2.98 3.77 11.70
C ALA A 502 3.44 4.36 10.37
N LEU A 503 3.64 3.47 9.39
CA LEU A 503 4.09 3.86 8.05
C LEU A 503 3.24 3.20 6.97
N SER A 504 3.10 3.91 5.87
CA SER A 504 2.49 3.42 4.64
C SER A 504 3.56 3.36 3.56
N HIS A 505 3.75 2.19 2.97
CA HIS A 505 4.82 1.97 2.00
C HIS A 505 4.28 1.25 0.77
N TYR A 506 4.52 1.83 -0.40
CA TYR A 506 3.99 1.30 -1.66
C TYR A 506 5.10 0.94 -2.63
N THR A 507 6.14 1.78 -2.75
CA THR A 507 7.16 1.63 -3.79
C THR A 507 8.54 2.18 -3.39
N THR A 508 9.49 2.04 -4.32
CA THR A 508 10.82 2.65 -4.25
C THR A 508 11.04 3.53 -5.48
N ILE A 509 11.64 4.70 -5.26
CA ILE A 509 12.06 5.61 -6.33
C ILE A 509 13.59 5.71 -6.40
N LEU A 510 14.12 5.92 -7.61
CA LEU A 510 15.54 6.23 -7.79
C LEU A 510 15.73 7.75 -7.83
N VAL A 511 16.82 8.25 -7.29
CA VAL A 511 17.19 9.66 -7.40
C VAL A 511 18.63 9.82 -7.87
N ASN A 512 18.84 10.76 -8.78
CA ASN A 512 20.17 11.23 -9.16
C ASN A 512 20.33 12.72 -8.81
N SER A 513 21.59 13.14 -8.65
CA SER A 513 21.96 14.52 -8.35
C SER A 513 22.16 15.37 -9.61
N GLU A 514 22.40 14.75 -10.76
CA GLU A 514 22.72 15.45 -12.00
C GLU A 514 21.47 15.91 -12.76
N LYS A 515 21.50 17.15 -13.27
CA LYS A 515 20.41 17.77 -14.02
C LYS A 515 20.42 17.35 -15.49
N GLU A 516 19.97 16.13 -15.76
CA GLU A 516 19.97 15.59 -17.12
C GLU A 516 18.76 16.02 -17.96
N ILE A 517 17.55 15.95 -17.39
CA ILE A 517 16.31 16.40 -18.06
C ILE A 517 15.76 17.63 -17.32
N PRO A 518 16.02 18.85 -17.82
CA PRO A 518 15.67 20.08 -17.11
C PRO A 518 14.18 20.19 -16.73
N THR A 519 13.28 19.62 -17.54
CA THR A 519 11.83 19.65 -17.31
C THR A 519 11.35 18.69 -16.22
N LYS A 520 12.16 17.70 -15.84
CA LYS A 520 11.83 16.70 -14.81
C LYS A 520 12.69 16.84 -13.55
N TYR A 521 13.53 17.88 -13.49
CA TYR A 521 14.43 18.12 -12.38
C TYR A 521 13.74 18.93 -11.29
N ASP A 522 13.82 18.43 -10.06
CA ASP A 522 13.34 19.13 -8.87
C ASP A 522 14.40 20.13 -8.40
N ASN A 523 14.17 21.42 -8.67
CA ASN A 523 15.10 22.49 -8.30
C ASN A 523 15.07 22.81 -6.79
N LEU A 524 14.05 22.37 -6.05
CA LEU A 524 14.00 22.56 -4.59
C LEU A 524 14.99 21.60 -3.93
N LEU A 525 14.94 20.32 -4.31
CA LEU A 525 15.76 19.27 -3.70
C LEU A 525 17.07 19.02 -4.44
N ASP A 526 17.28 19.64 -5.61
CA ASP A 526 18.40 19.37 -6.52
C ASP A 526 18.55 17.88 -6.83
N ILE A 527 17.46 17.29 -7.29
CA ILE A 527 17.41 15.88 -7.65
C ILE A 527 16.60 15.69 -8.92
N GLN A 528 16.89 14.62 -9.65
CA GLN A 528 15.99 14.11 -10.66
C GLN A 528 15.54 12.70 -10.28
N MET A 529 14.22 12.52 -10.29
CA MET A 529 13.60 11.23 -10.02
C MET A 529 13.67 10.36 -11.26
N LEU A 530 14.10 9.13 -11.05
CA LEU A 530 14.24 8.08 -12.06
C LEU A 530 13.46 6.85 -11.61
N ASN A 531 13.14 6.01 -12.58
CA ASN A 531 12.59 4.69 -12.32
C ASN A 531 13.49 3.68 -13.00
N ASP A 532 13.87 2.62 -12.30
CA ASP A 532 14.47 1.49 -12.96
C ASP A 532 13.44 0.90 -13.93
N ILE A 533 13.82 0.78 -15.19
CA ILE A 533 12.96 0.23 -16.24
C ILE A 533 12.95 -1.29 -16.25
N THR A 534 13.85 -1.92 -15.51
CA THR A 534 13.89 -3.38 -15.30
C THR A 534 12.93 -3.86 -14.22
N TRP A 535 12.50 -2.98 -13.31
CA TRP A 535 11.51 -3.32 -12.28
C TRP A 535 10.14 -3.59 -12.91
N VAL A 536 9.47 -4.60 -12.37
CA VAL A 536 8.05 -4.86 -12.68
C VAL A 536 7.23 -3.65 -12.24
N LYS A 537 6.27 -3.23 -13.07
CA LYS A 537 5.44 -2.05 -12.83
C LYS A 537 3.98 -2.41 -12.95
N SER A 538 3.16 -1.76 -12.14
CA SER A 538 1.71 -1.82 -12.27
C SER A 538 1.18 -1.05 -13.50
N PRO A 539 -0.10 -1.19 -13.84
CA PRO A 539 -0.73 -0.40 -14.90
C PRO A 539 -0.58 1.12 -14.70
N SER A 540 -0.61 1.59 -13.45
CA SER A 540 -0.34 2.99 -13.09
C SER A 540 1.15 3.39 -13.16
N ARG A 541 2.01 2.48 -13.61
CA ARG A 541 3.48 2.61 -13.71
C ARG A 541 4.20 2.65 -12.35
N THR A 542 3.57 2.18 -11.28
CA THR A 542 4.19 2.11 -9.95
C THR A 542 5.17 0.92 -9.89
N PRO A 543 6.46 1.13 -9.58
CA PRO A 543 7.41 0.03 -9.46
C PRO A 543 7.13 -0.92 -8.29
N VAL A 544 7.35 -2.21 -8.50
CA VAL A 544 7.26 -3.25 -7.47
C VAL A 544 8.68 -3.60 -7.01
N VAL A 545 9.05 -3.13 -5.81
CA VAL A 545 10.43 -3.20 -5.28
C VAL A 545 10.39 -3.70 -3.83
N PRO A 546 10.23 -5.01 -3.62
CA PRO A 546 9.97 -5.58 -2.30
C PRO A 546 11.03 -5.25 -1.25
N TRP A 547 12.32 -5.35 -1.61
CA TRP A 547 13.43 -5.10 -0.69
C TRP A 547 13.48 -3.64 -0.21
N GLY A 548 12.82 -2.72 -0.91
CA GLY A 548 12.68 -1.33 -0.48
C GLY A 548 11.96 -1.20 0.87
N LEU A 549 10.96 -2.06 1.13
CA LEU A 549 10.27 -2.10 2.42
C LEU A 549 11.23 -2.51 3.54
N ARG A 550 12.05 -3.54 3.33
CA ARG A 550 13.04 -4.00 4.31
C ARG A 550 14.09 -2.92 4.61
N LYS A 551 14.58 -2.23 3.58
CA LYS A 551 15.51 -1.10 3.74
C LYS A 551 14.88 0.04 4.52
N LEU A 552 13.63 0.40 4.22
CA LEU A 552 12.88 1.41 4.96
C LEU A 552 12.73 1.03 6.44
N LEU A 553 12.28 -0.18 6.74
CA LEU A 553 12.09 -0.67 8.10
C LEU A 553 13.41 -0.63 8.89
N SER A 554 14.49 -1.06 8.26
CA SER A 554 15.84 -0.94 8.81
C SER A 554 16.22 0.52 9.05
N TRP A 555 15.99 1.42 8.09
CA TRP A 555 16.28 2.85 8.24
C TRP A 555 15.51 3.48 9.41
N VAL A 556 14.21 3.16 9.57
CA VAL A 556 13.40 3.61 10.71
C VAL A 556 13.98 3.13 12.02
N LYS A 557 14.35 1.84 12.14
CA LYS A 557 15.00 1.28 13.34
C LYS A 557 16.32 1.99 13.65
N HIS A 558 17.18 2.19 12.65
CA HIS A 558 18.48 2.83 12.86
C HIS A 558 18.35 4.30 13.27
N LYS A 559 17.36 5.01 12.70
CA LYS A 559 17.19 6.45 12.94
C LYS A 559 16.45 6.77 14.22
N TYR A 560 15.39 6.02 14.55
CA TYR A 560 14.51 6.32 15.70
C TYR A 560 14.60 5.28 16.82
N GLY A 561 15.45 4.27 16.68
CA GLY A 561 15.63 3.22 17.67
C GLY A 561 14.59 2.10 17.58
N ASN A 562 14.55 1.25 18.60
CA ASN A 562 13.74 0.04 18.62
C ASN A 562 12.27 0.31 19.02
N ILE A 563 11.54 1.03 18.18
CA ILE A 563 10.12 1.40 18.39
C ILE A 563 9.21 0.33 17.76
N PRO A 564 8.04 0.00 18.34
CA PRO A 564 7.03 -0.82 17.68
C PRO A 564 6.61 -0.24 16.33
N ILE A 565 6.78 -0.98 15.23
CA ILE A 565 6.43 -0.54 13.87
C ILE A 565 5.17 -1.26 13.37
N TYR A 566 4.27 -0.51 12.74
CA TYR A 566 3.11 -1.02 12.01
C TYR A 566 3.15 -0.53 10.56
N ILE A 567 3.07 -1.45 9.60
CA ILE A 567 2.84 -1.13 8.19
C ILE A 567 1.33 -0.97 8.02
N VAL A 568 0.82 0.26 8.06
CA VAL A 568 -0.61 0.56 8.09
C VAL A 568 -1.24 0.70 6.71
N ALA A 569 -0.44 0.74 5.63
CA ALA A 569 -0.93 0.52 4.28
C ALA A 569 0.21 0.08 3.36
N SER A 570 -0.03 -0.98 2.59
CA SER A 570 0.87 -1.42 1.52
C SER A 570 0.08 -2.22 0.48
N GLY A 571 0.27 -1.91 -0.80
CA GLY A 571 -0.50 -2.54 -1.87
C GLY A 571 -0.20 -1.97 -3.26
N ILE A 572 -0.80 -2.58 -4.26
CA ILE A 572 -0.56 -2.27 -5.67
C ILE A 572 -1.84 -2.33 -6.49
N ASP A 573 -1.94 -1.44 -7.48
CA ASP A 573 -2.96 -1.56 -8.53
C ASP A 573 -2.65 -2.71 -9.48
N ASP A 574 -3.70 -3.30 -10.04
CA ASP A 574 -3.58 -4.41 -10.97
C ASP A 574 -4.64 -4.31 -12.08
N GLU A 575 -4.43 -4.99 -13.19
CA GLU A 575 -5.31 -4.95 -14.35
C GLU A 575 -6.72 -5.44 -14.01
N GLN A 576 -7.74 -4.62 -14.31
CA GLN A 576 -9.14 -4.96 -14.02
C GLN A 576 -9.69 -6.14 -14.83
N ASN A 577 -9.03 -6.46 -15.95
CA ASN A 577 -9.49 -7.45 -16.92
C ASN A 577 -8.82 -8.81 -16.76
N GLU A 578 -7.74 -8.92 -15.97
CA GLU A 578 -7.16 -10.22 -15.66
C GLU A 578 -7.93 -10.89 -14.53
N SER A 579 -8.38 -12.12 -14.76
CA SER A 579 -9.13 -12.92 -13.78
C SER A 579 -8.31 -13.37 -12.56
N HIS A 580 -7.01 -13.07 -12.51
CA HIS A 580 -6.09 -13.68 -11.56
C HIS A 580 -5.25 -12.73 -10.70
N ASP A 581 -5.36 -11.41 -10.89
CA ASP A 581 -4.60 -10.37 -10.18
C ASP A 581 -3.17 -10.76 -9.74
N LYS A 582 -2.42 -11.28 -10.73
CA LYS A 582 -1.14 -11.95 -10.53
C LYS A 582 -0.09 -11.01 -9.98
N LEU A 583 -0.10 -9.75 -10.42
CA LEU A 583 0.86 -8.75 -9.95
C LEU A 583 0.62 -8.47 -8.46
N ARG A 584 -0.64 -8.40 -8.02
CA ARG A 584 -0.96 -8.23 -6.60
C ARG A 584 -0.54 -9.42 -5.76
N ILE A 585 -0.75 -10.65 -6.23
CA ILE A 585 -0.26 -11.86 -5.52
C ILE A 585 1.26 -11.79 -5.37
N TYR A 586 1.98 -11.53 -6.47
CA TYR A 586 3.44 -11.38 -6.46
C TYR A 586 3.89 -10.25 -5.52
N TYR A 587 3.19 -9.11 -5.51
CA TYR A 587 3.46 -8.01 -4.60
C TYR A 587 3.32 -8.44 -3.13
N LEU A 588 2.18 -9.04 -2.77
CA LEU A 588 1.90 -9.47 -1.40
C LEU A 588 2.91 -10.52 -0.93
N GLU A 589 3.21 -11.51 -1.76
CA GLU A 589 4.21 -12.53 -1.48
C GLU A 589 5.55 -11.90 -1.13
N ASN A 590 6.08 -11.05 -2.01
CA ASN A 590 7.44 -10.56 -1.82
C ASN A 590 7.53 -9.45 -0.76
N TYR A 591 6.58 -8.53 -0.68
CA TYR A 591 6.62 -7.46 0.35
C TYR A 591 6.43 -8.03 1.76
N ILE A 592 5.53 -8.99 1.95
CA ILE A 592 5.36 -9.66 3.26
C ILE A 592 6.60 -10.50 3.59
N ASN A 593 7.24 -11.14 2.61
CA ASN A 593 8.50 -11.86 2.83
C ASN A 593 9.63 -10.93 3.29
N GLU A 594 9.76 -9.75 2.66
CA GLU A 594 10.75 -8.75 3.06
C GLU A 594 10.47 -8.14 4.44
N ALA A 595 9.19 -7.98 4.80
CA ALA A 595 8.79 -7.61 6.15
C ALA A 595 9.16 -8.70 7.18
N LEU A 596 9.01 -9.98 6.82
CA LEU A 596 9.42 -11.12 7.66
C LEU A 596 10.95 -11.19 7.82
N LYS A 597 11.71 -10.91 6.76
CA LYS A 597 13.17 -10.76 6.83
C LYS A 597 13.57 -9.60 7.73
N ALA A 598 12.91 -8.45 7.63
CA ALA A 598 13.17 -7.32 8.52
C ALA A 598 12.95 -7.71 9.99
N TYR A 599 11.86 -8.42 10.29
CA TYR A 599 11.60 -8.92 11.64
C TYR A 599 12.65 -9.95 12.11
N THR A 600 12.99 -10.93 11.27
CA THR A 600 13.77 -12.10 11.69
C THR A 600 15.28 -11.90 11.57
N LEU A 601 15.74 -11.24 10.51
CA LEU A 601 17.15 -11.07 10.18
C LEU A 601 17.70 -9.73 10.64
N ASP A 602 16.88 -8.67 10.61
CA ASP A 602 17.31 -7.31 10.95
C ASP A 602 16.84 -6.87 12.36
N ASP A 603 16.12 -7.75 13.07
CA ASP A 603 15.59 -7.53 14.42
C ASP A 603 14.70 -6.27 14.49
N VAL A 604 13.96 -5.98 13.42
CA VAL A 604 12.97 -4.89 13.41
C VAL A 604 11.78 -5.29 14.27
N ASN A 605 11.41 -4.43 15.21
CA ASN A 605 10.25 -4.62 16.09
C ASN A 605 8.91 -4.38 15.35
N LEU A 606 8.62 -5.25 14.38
CA LEU A 606 7.45 -5.20 13.52
C LEU A 606 6.26 -5.91 14.19
N HIS A 607 5.15 -5.20 14.33
CA HIS A 607 3.96 -5.70 15.03
C HIS A 607 2.73 -5.91 14.13
N GLY A 608 2.72 -5.41 12.90
CA GLY A 608 1.58 -5.62 12.03
C GLY A 608 1.75 -5.17 10.58
N TYR A 609 0.90 -5.73 9.73
CA TYR A 609 0.85 -5.49 8.30
C TYR A 609 -0.60 -5.31 7.83
N PHE A 610 -0.87 -4.22 7.13
CA PHE A 610 -2.18 -3.88 6.58
C PHE A 610 -2.10 -3.75 5.06
N VAL A 611 -2.89 -4.58 4.37
CA VAL A 611 -3.00 -4.53 2.90
C VAL A 611 -3.85 -3.34 2.47
N TYR A 612 -3.44 -2.66 1.40
CA TYR A 612 -4.21 -1.62 0.72
C TYR A 612 -4.69 -2.13 -0.67
N SER A 613 -5.98 -2.22 -0.99
CA SER A 613 -7.16 -1.81 -0.21
C SER A 613 -8.22 -2.92 -0.10
N PHE A 614 -9.28 -2.64 0.67
CA PHE A 614 -10.39 -3.56 0.84
C PHE A 614 -11.18 -3.81 -0.45
N SER A 615 -11.55 -2.76 -1.19
CA SER A 615 -12.38 -2.91 -2.40
C SER A 615 -12.10 -1.89 -3.49
N ASP A 616 -12.41 -2.26 -4.74
CA ASP A 616 -12.32 -1.35 -5.89
C ASP A 616 -13.48 -0.34 -5.95
N ARG A 617 -14.45 -0.39 -5.02
CA ARG A 617 -15.67 0.41 -5.16
C ARG A 617 -15.39 1.89 -4.94
N GLY A 618 -15.41 2.66 -6.03
CA GLY A 618 -15.08 4.09 -6.01
C GLY A 618 -13.60 4.37 -6.27
N ASP A 619 -12.81 3.34 -6.55
CA ASP A 619 -11.42 3.45 -6.99
C ASP A 619 -11.30 3.00 -8.45
N SER A 620 -10.85 3.90 -9.32
CA SER A 620 -10.63 3.59 -10.73
C SER A 620 -9.35 2.82 -11.00
N ARG A 621 -8.45 2.72 -10.00
CA ARG A 621 -7.12 2.12 -10.16
C ARG A 621 -7.08 0.64 -9.75
N SER A 622 -8.14 0.07 -9.18
CA SER A 622 -8.22 -1.37 -8.88
C SER A 622 -7.18 -1.84 -7.85
N TYR A 623 -7.10 -1.19 -6.68
CA TYR A 623 -6.25 -1.63 -5.55
C TYR A 623 -6.89 -2.72 -4.68
N GLY A 624 -8.21 -2.90 -4.76
CA GLY A 624 -8.99 -3.69 -3.81
C GLY A 624 -8.75 -5.20 -3.88
N LEU A 625 -8.80 -5.88 -2.75
CA LEU A 625 -8.88 -7.36 -2.69
C LEU A 625 -10.27 -7.89 -3.06
N TYR A 626 -11.30 -7.05 -2.96
CA TYR A 626 -12.60 -7.29 -3.56
C TYR A 626 -12.79 -6.48 -4.84
N ARG A 627 -13.22 -7.17 -5.89
CA ARG A 627 -13.76 -6.54 -7.10
C ARG A 627 -15.20 -6.11 -6.84
N TYR A 628 -15.60 -4.96 -7.37
CA TYR A 628 -17.00 -4.51 -7.35
C TYR A 628 -17.58 -4.43 -8.75
N VAL A 629 -18.46 -5.37 -9.10
CA VAL A 629 -19.10 -5.49 -10.42
C VAL A 629 -20.60 -5.69 -10.23
N ILE A 630 -21.43 -4.95 -11.00
CA ILE A 630 -22.90 -5.08 -11.01
C ILE A 630 -23.50 -5.10 -9.58
N ASN A 631 -23.08 -4.15 -8.74
CA ASN A 631 -23.52 -4.04 -7.34
C ASN A 631 -23.22 -5.23 -6.44
N GLN A 632 -22.24 -6.06 -6.79
CA GLN A 632 -21.79 -7.20 -6.01
C GLN A 632 -20.28 -7.13 -5.74
N TYR A 633 -19.89 -7.69 -4.59
CA TYR A 633 -18.50 -7.83 -4.19
C TYR A 633 -18.04 -9.26 -4.51
N GLU A 634 -16.99 -9.37 -5.32
CA GLU A 634 -16.37 -10.64 -5.70
C GLU A 634 -14.95 -10.69 -5.13
N ALA A 635 -14.61 -11.77 -4.44
CA ALA A 635 -13.27 -11.94 -3.89
C ALA A 635 -12.27 -12.22 -5.02
N LYS A 636 -11.16 -11.48 -5.07
CA LYS A 636 -10.07 -11.75 -6.01
C LYS A 636 -9.15 -12.87 -5.49
N PRO A 637 -8.38 -13.54 -6.36
CA PRO A 637 -7.40 -14.55 -5.93
C PRO A 637 -6.38 -14.06 -4.89
N SER A 638 -5.93 -12.80 -4.97
CA SER A 638 -5.11 -12.17 -3.92
C SER A 638 -5.74 -12.19 -2.52
N LEU A 639 -7.07 -12.14 -2.40
CA LEU A 639 -7.75 -12.26 -1.11
C LEU A 639 -7.58 -13.65 -0.52
N MET A 640 -7.73 -14.69 -1.34
CA MET A 640 -7.51 -16.07 -0.92
C MET A 640 -6.06 -16.29 -0.52
N TYR A 641 -5.13 -15.73 -1.29
CA TYR A 641 -3.70 -15.79 -0.98
C TYR A 641 -3.36 -15.09 0.34
N TYR A 642 -3.86 -13.87 0.55
CA TYR A 642 -3.64 -13.14 1.80
C TYR A 642 -4.25 -13.87 3.00
N ARG A 643 -5.45 -14.43 2.84
CA ARG A 643 -6.07 -15.26 3.89
C ARG A 643 -5.20 -16.48 4.26
N GLN A 644 -4.59 -17.16 3.29
CA GLN A 644 -3.68 -18.27 3.57
C GLN A 644 -2.46 -17.83 4.38
N ILE A 645 -1.91 -16.64 4.10
CA ILE A 645 -0.82 -16.06 4.89
C ILE A 645 -1.25 -15.86 6.35
N ILE A 646 -2.44 -15.31 6.55
CA ILE A 646 -2.99 -15.05 7.89
C ILE A 646 -3.26 -16.35 8.64
N ASP A 647 -3.92 -17.31 7.98
CA ASP A 647 -4.29 -18.60 8.57
C ASP A 647 -3.07 -19.41 9.01
N ASN A 648 -1.98 -19.32 8.25
CA ASN A 648 -0.73 -20.02 8.55
C ASN A 648 0.24 -19.19 9.42
N ASN A 649 0.03 -17.88 9.53
CA ASN A 649 0.97 -16.91 10.10
C ASN A 649 2.38 -16.97 9.46
N THR A 650 2.44 -17.37 8.19
CA THR A 650 3.64 -17.53 7.34
C THR A 650 3.23 -17.46 5.87
N LEU A 651 4.19 -17.26 4.98
CA LEU A 651 3.96 -17.43 3.55
C LEU A 651 3.66 -18.90 3.18
N PRO A 652 2.79 -19.16 2.18
CA PRO A 652 2.52 -20.50 1.65
C PRO A 652 3.80 -21.16 1.11
N GLY A 653 3.90 -22.49 1.25
CA GLY A 653 5.05 -23.27 0.74
C GLY A 653 6.23 -23.41 1.72
N SER A 654 6.25 -22.67 2.82
CA SER A 654 7.20 -22.84 3.93
C SER A 654 6.97 -24.19 4.63
N GLY A 655 7.99 -25.05 4.67
CA GLY A 655 7.90 -26.46 5.09
C GLY A 655 7.66 -26.72 6.59
N ASN A 656 7.50 -25.68 7.40
CA ASN A 656 7.33 -25.80 8.86
C ASN A 656 5.86 -25.61 9.29
N GLN A 657 5.10 -26.71 9.34
CA GLN A 657 3.74 -26.72 9.91
C GLN A 657 3.71 -26.82 11.45
N ASP A 658 4.86 -26.91 12.12
CA ASP A 658 4.94 -27.31 13.54
C ASP A 658 4.88 -26.17 14.56
N ARG A 659 4.60 -24.92 14.15
CA ARG A 659 4.40 -23.79 15.09
C ARG A 659 2.98 -23.26 15.02
N VAL A 660 2.03 -24.09 15.45
CA VAL A 660 0.69 -23.62 15.78
C VAL A 660 0.83 -22.63 16.93
N CYS A 661 0.57 -21.36 16.66
CA CYS A 661 0.44 -20.38 17.72
C CYS A 661 -0.55 -20.92 18.75
N PRO A 662 -0.13 -21.10 20.02
CA PRO A 662 -1.07 -21.54 21.04
C PRO A 662 -2.22 -20.54 20.99
N LYS A 663 -3.45 -21.04 20.82
CA LYS A 663 -4.64 -20.19 21.00
C LYS A 663 -4.53 -19.68 22.43
N GLU A 664 -3.99 -18.48 22.61
CA GLU A 664 -4.08 -17.78 23.87
C GLU A 664 -5.57 -17.70 24.15
N ALA A 665 -6.01 -18.53 25.11
CA ALA A 665 -7.31 -18.36 25.71
C ALA A 665 -7.35 -16.90 26.12
N LEU A 666 -8.27 -16.14 25.53
CA LEU A 666 -8.49 -14.73 25.82
C LEU A 666 -8.48 -14.59 27.34
N HIS A 667 -7.36 -14.16 27.92
CA HIS A 667 -7.22 -14.10 29.36
C HIS A 667 -8.05 -12.90 29.76
N CYS A 668 -9.30 -13.19 30.11
CA CYS A 668 -10.29 -12.26 30.57
C CYS A 668 -10.38 -12.49 32.08
N PRO A 669 -9.66 -11.70 32.91
CA PRO A 669 -9.69 -11.84 34.36
C PRO A 669 -11.13 -11.69 34.90
N GLU A 670 -11.98 -10.97 34.16
CA GLU A 670 -13.38 -10.73 34.50
C GLU A 670 -14.32 -11.86 34.04
N CYS A 671 -13.94 -12.67 33.03
CA CYS A 671 -14.79 -13.75 32.51
C CYS A 671 -14.73 -15.00 33.40
N GLU A 672 -13.58 -15.30 34.01
CA GLU A 672 -13.51 -16.35 35.04
C GLU A 672 -14.32 -16.01 36.28
N SER A 673 -14.55 -14.72 36.57
CA SER A 673 -15.39 -14.32 37.70
C SER A 673 -16.90 -14.43 37.43
N LEU A 674 -17.35 -14.49 36.17
CA LEU A 674 -18.76 -14.28 35.82
C LEU A 674 -19.41 -15.35 34.93
N GLN A 675 -18.66 -16.32 34.41
CA GLN A 675 -19.24 -17.34 33.52
C GLN A 675 -19.61 -18.70 34.16
N PRO A 676 -19.08 -19.16 35.32
CA PRO A 676 -19.56 -20.40 35.94
C PRO A 676 -20.67 -20.23 36.99
N ARG A 677 -21.24 -19.02 37.21
CA ARG A 677 -22.15 -18.80 38.35
C ARG A 677 -23.52 -18.19 38.08
N LYS A 678 -23.94 -17.95 36.84
CA LYS A 678 -25.32 -17.47 36.62
C LYS A 678 -26.38 -18.54 36.90
N SER A 679 -26.14 -19.79 36.48
CA SER A 679 -27.00 -20.93 36.79
C SER A 679 -26.94 -21.31 38.27
N LEU A 680 -25.75 -21.26 38.89
CA LEU A 680 -25.59 -21.55 40.32
C LEU A 680 -26.19 -20.45 41.23
N LEU A 681 -26.04 -19.17 40.89
CA LEU A 681 -26.69 -18.07 41.62
C LEU A 681 -28.20 -18.06 41.40
N ALA A 682 -28.68 -18.38 40.20
CA ALA A 682 -30.10 -18.57 39.96
C ALA A 682 -30.64 -19.76 40.77
N PHE A 683 -29.92 -20.88 40.84
CA PHE A 683 -30.29 -22.07 41.61
C PHE A 683 -30.26 -21.81 43.12
N ILE A 684 -29.22 -21.16 43.64
CA ILE A 684 -29.12 -20.77 45.05
C ILE A 684 -30.21 -19.75 45.39
N SER A 685 -30.50 -18.79 44.52
CA SER A 685 -31.61 -17.83 44.69
C SER A 685 -32.96 -18.54 44.68
N PHE A 686 -33.15 -19.57 43.84
CA PHE A 686 -34.36 -20.38 43.82
C PHE A 686 -34.52 -21.20 45.10
N ILE A 687 -33.43 -21.78 45.62
CA ILE A 687 -33.42 -22.50 46.90
C ILE A 687 -33.71 -21.55 48.06
N LEU A 688 -33.09 -20.37 48.10
CA LEU A 688 -33.34 -19.36 49.12
C LEU A 688 -34.78 -18.85 49.07
N PHE A 689 -35.32 -18.61 47.88
CA PHE A 689 -36.72 -18.22 47.71
C PHE A 689 -37.67 -19.34 48.15
N ALA A 690 -37.41 -20.59 47.76
CA ALA A 690 -38.19 -21.74 48.22
C ALA A 690 -38.10 -21.92 49.73
N PHE A 691 -36.93 -21.72 50.34
CA PHE A 691 -36.72 -21.83 51.78
C PHE A 691 -37.47 -20.71 52.54
N ILE A 692 -37.42 -19.47 52.04
CA ILE A 692 -38.18 -18.35 52.61
C ILE A 692 -39.68 -18.59 52.49
N VAL A 693 -40.17 -19.06 51.34
CA VAL A 693 -41.60 -19.40 51.15
C VAL A 693 -42.00 -20.54 52.09
N THR A 694 -41.13 -21.53 52.30
CA THR A 694 -41.40 -22.65 53.22
C THR A 694 -41.44 -22.19 54.67
N ILE A 695 -40.50 -21.35 55.12
CA ILE A 695 -40.54 -20.74 56.46
C ILE A 695 -41.78 -19.86 56.62
N PHE A 696 -42.14 -19.08 55.60
CA PHE A 696 -43.33 -18.25 55.63
C PHE A 696 -44.60 -19.09 55.71
N LEU A 697 -44.69 -20.21 54.98
CA LEU A 697 -45.79 -21.17 55.06
C LEU A 697 -45.83 -21.86 56.42
N ILE A 698 -44.69 -22.30 56.97
CA ILE A 698 -44.60 -22.89 58.30
C ILE A 698 -45.04 -21.88 59.37
N ALA A 699 -44.57 -20.63 59.31
CA ALA A 699 -44.97 -19.56 60.23
C ALA A 699 -46.45 -19.17 60.06
N TYR A 700 -46.97 -19.17 58.82
CA TYR A 700 -48.37 -18.88 58.54
C TYR A 700 -49.29 -19.99 59.05
N TYR A 701 -48.93 -21.27 58.87
CA TYR A 701 -49.71 -22.40 59.33
C TYR A 701 -49.55 -22.68 60.83
N SER A 702 -48.38 -22.46 61.43
CA SER A 702 -48.20 -22.57 62.88
C SER A 702 -49.03 -21.52 63.62
N LYS A 703 -49.09 -20.29 63.10
CA LYS A 703 -49.95 -19.21 63.62
C LYS A 703 -51.45 -19.41 63.35
N LYS A 704 -51.80 -20.26 62.37
CA LYS A 704 -53.19 -20.66 62.06
C LYS A 704 -53.66 -21.86 62.88
N ILE A 705 -52.74 -22.71 63.34
CA ILE A 705 -53.03 -23.87 64.22
C ILE A 705 -53.33 -23.44 65.66
N GLU A 706 -52.83 -22.29 66.13
CA GLU A 706 -53.22 -21.71 67.43
C GLU A 706 -54.64 -21.10 67.46
N LYS A 707 -55.36 -21.06 66.32
CA LYS A 707 -56.73 -20.53 66.24
C LYS A 707 -57.71 -21.55 65.63
N ARG A 708 -57.87 -22.72 66.26
CA ARG A 708 -59.10 -23.53 66.14
C ARG A 708 -59.49 -24.17 67.49
N PRO A 709 -60.80 -24.33 67.78
CA PRO A 709 -61.30 -24.63 69.13
C PRO A 709 -61.13 -26.11 69.49
N LYS A 710 -60.97 -26.36 70.80
CA LYS A 710 -60.96 -27.69 71.43
C LYS A 710 -62.21 -28.49 71.06
N TYR A 711 -62.02 -29.70 70.55
CA TYR A 711 -63.04 -30.75 70.55
C TYR A 711 -62.59 -31.88 71.49
N HIS A 712 -63.40 -32.15 72.51
CA HIS A 712 -63.31 -33.31 73.40
C HIS A 712 -63.84 -34.55 72.71
N PHE A 713 -63.19 -35.71 72.89
CA PHE A 713 -63.79 -37.06 72.90
C PHE A 713 -62.77 -38.07 73.52
N PRO A 714 -63.20 -39.25 74.02
CA PRO A 714 -62.79 -39.75 75.33
C PRO A 714 -61.82 -40.96 75.27
N VAL A 715 -61.34 -41.32 76.46
CA VAL A 715 -60.38 -42.37 76.80
C VAL A 715 -60.90 -43.78 76.49
N ALA A 716 -60.02 -44.65 75.96
CA ALA A 716 -60.10 -46.10 76.11
C ALA A 716 -58.70 -46.74 76.20
N CYS A 717 -58.63 -47.81 77.02
CA CYS A 717 -57.45 -48.42 77.62
C CYS A 717 -56.66 -49.42 76.75
N CYS A 718 -55.38 -49.57 77.15
CA CYS A 718 -54.54 -50.79 77.25
C CYS A 718 -54.39 -51.77 76.07
N LEU A 719 -53.13 -52.03 75.65
CA LEU A 719 -52.35 -53.24 75.96
C LEU A 719 -51.03 -53.30 75.16
N SER A 720 -49.94 -53.66 75.84
CA SER A 720 -48.61 -54.04 75.30
C SER A 720 -48.71 -55.28 74.37
N PRO A 721 -47.69 -55.63 73.55
CA PRO A 721 -46.50 -56.32 74.09
C PRO A 721 -45.15 -56.17 73.31
N VAL A 722 -44.07 -56.24 74.09
CA VAL A 722 -42.88 -57.13 73.92
C VAL A 722 -42.03 -57.07 72.63
N LEU A 723 -40.75 -56.69 72.85
CA LEU A 723 -39.58 -56.98 72.01
C LEU A 723 -39.15 -58.46 72.13
N PRO A 724 -38.55 -59.05 71.09
CA PRO A 724 -37.08 -59.29 71.12
C PRO A 724 -36.47 -59.03 69.72
N GLY A 725 -35.18 -58.75 69.51
CA GLY A 725 -33.96 -59.30 70.10
C GLY A 725 -33.17 -60.02 68.99
N GLY A 726 -31.85 -59.78 68.90
CA GLY A 726 -30.90 -60.52 68.05
C GLY A 726 -30.29 -59.66 66.92
N VAL A 727 -29.02 -59.23 66.90
CA VAL A 727 -27.68 -59.87 67.05
C VAL A 727 -27.06 -60.32 65.71
N TRP A 728 -26.07 -59.52 65.29
CA TRP A 728 -24.81 -59.82 64.56
C TRP A 728 -24.82 -60.24 63.08
N LYS A 729 -24.23 -59.41 62.22
CA LYS A 729 -22.79 -59.47 61.89
C LYS A 729 -22.28 -58.12 61.37
#